data_AF-A0AAN8BBF8-F1
#
_entry.id   AF-A0AAN8BBF8-F1
#
_cell.length_a   1.000
_cell.length_b   1.000
_cell.length_c   1.000
_cell.angle_alpha   90.00
_cell.angle_beta   90.00
_cell.angle_gamma   90.00
#
_symmetry.space_group_name_H-M   'P 1'
#
loop_
_entity.id
_entity.type
_entity.pdbx_description
1 polymer ?
#
loop_
_entity_poly.entity_id
_entity_poly.type
_entity_poly.pdbx_seq_one_letter_code
_entity_poly.pdbx_strand_id
1 'polypeptide(L)'
;MVSSGLVKDIDQLHNLRAVFTDLGSEDLKREKISFVCQIVRVGRMELRDNNTKKLTSGLRRPFGVAVMDVTDIITGKMDDEDKQHFIPFQPVAGENDFLQTVINKVITAKEVNHKGQGLWVTLKLLPGDIHHIRKDFPHLVDRSTAVARKMGFPEIIMPGDVRNDIYVTLALGDFDKGSKTTPKNVEVTMSVYDEDGKKLENVIFPGAGDEGINEYKSVIYYQVKQPRWFETIKVAIPIEDVNRSHLRFTFRHRSSQDSKDKSEKIFRIVFREVDEAEAKKLEDSSLYLNLPTTKMELEEKGYSTTGKNTHNLGNCTISKDSFQIATLVCSTKLTQNVDLLGLLKWRSNISLLQQNLRQLMKVEGGEVVKFLQDTLDALFNIMMENSDSDTFDTLVFDALVFIIGLIADRKFQHFNPVLETYIRKHFSATLAYTKLTKVLKNYVDNAEKLTEQLLRAMKALEYIFKFIVRSRVLFNQLYENKGEADFMESLRNLFTSFNDMMNSNSENTGMVKGAALKYVPTIVNDVKLVFDPKELSKLFTEFILKVPLGRLVKQKLECLIDIVHSDLFTHHDCREIFLPLMTDQLKFHLEKREEPKACCQLLSDILEVLYRKDVGPTQWHVQIVMEKLLRTVNRTVISMGRDSPHILSSFVPRVLPYPLVHLLRAGILSFRLASISAMHHQANRVSWEPSVE
;
A
#
# COMPACT_ATOMS: atom_id res chain seq x y z
N MET A 1 -33.29 19.65 3.21
CA MET A 1 -34.71 19.72 3.64
C MET A 1 -35.49 20.69 2.77
N VAL A 2 -36.76 20.40 2.49
CA VAL A 2 -37.73 21.32 1.86
C VAL A 2 -38.12 22.41 2.86
N SER A 3 -38.75 23.49 2.41
CA SER A 3 -39.13 24.65 3.23
C SER A 3 -39.98 24.33 4.47
N SER A 4 -40.62 23.15 4.53
CA SER A 4 -41.42 22.60 5.63
C SER A 4 -40.64 21.73 6.63
N GLY A 5 -39.32 21.55 6.45
CA GLY A 5 -38.48 20.73 7.35
C GLY A 5 -38.41 19.24 6.98
N LEU A 6 -39.10 18.81 5.94
CA LEU A 6 -39.06 17.42 5.43
C LEU A 6 -37.81 17.16 4.58
N VAL A 7 -37.39 15.89 4.48
CA VAL A 7 -36.35 15.44 3.54
C VAL A 7 -36.76 15.80 2.11
N LYS A 8 -35.78 16.06 1.23
CA LYS A 8 -36.03 16.48 -0.16
C LYS A 8 -36.82 15.42 -0.94
N ASP A 9 -36.57 14.16 -0.61
CA ASP A 9 -37.30 13.00 -1.11
C ASP A 9 -38.04 12.35 0.08
N ILE A 10 -39.37 12.43 0.05
CA ILE A 10 -40.23 11.95 1.15
C ILE A 10 -40.29 10.42 1.12
N ASP A 11 -40.08 9.80 -0.04
CA ASP A 11 -40.11 8.34 -0.20
C ASP A 11 -38.88 7.67 0.44
N GLN A 12 -37.83 8.45 0.73
CA GLN A 12 -36.60 7.98 1.37
C GLN A 12 -36.51 8.29 2.88
N LEU A 13 -37.55 8.86 3.51
CA LEU A 13 -37.52 9.35 4.90
C LEU A 13 -37.02 8.32 5.94
N HIS A 14 -37.17 7.02 5.65
CA HIS A 14 -36.71 5.90 6.49
C HIS A 14 -35.70 4.97 5.81
N ASN A 15 -35.26 5.29 4.59
CA ASN A 15 -34.44 4.42 3.74
C ASN A 15 -33.10 5.05 3.32
N LEU A 16 -32.71 6.18 3.92
CA LEU A 16 -31.39 6.77 3.70
C LEU A 16 -30.31 5.89 4.34
N ARG A 17 -29.67 5.05 3.53
CA ARG A 17 -28.58 4.16 3.93
C ARG A 17 -27.33 4.49 3.12
N ALA A 18 -26.20 4.59 3.80
CA ALA A 18 -24.90 4.76 3.18
C ALA A 18 -23.88 3.90 3.91
N VAL A 19 -22.99 3.27 3.14
CA VAL A 19 -21.86 2.50 3.66
C VAL A 19 -20.58 3.27 3.42
N PHE A 20 -19.82 3.52 4.48
CA PHE A 20 -18.50 4.11 4.39
C PHE A 20 -17.45 3.01 4.24
N THR A 21 -16.60 3.10 3.22
CA THR A 21 -15.57 2.08 2.93
C THR A 21 -14.16 2.68 2.90
N ASP A 22 -13.16 1.81 2.77
CA ASP A 22 -11.73 2.16 2.64
C ASP A 22 -11.10 2.76 3.91
N LEU A 23 -11.69 2.48 5.08
CA LEU A 23 -11.13 2.85 6.38
C LEU A 23 -9.99 1.88 6.75
N GLY A 24 -8.77 2.40 6.90
CA GLY A 24 -7.59 1.61 7.24
C GLY A 24 -7.32 1.52 8.74
N SER A 25 -6.30 0.73 9.12
CA SER A 25 -5.94 0.53 10.53
C SER A 25 -5.54 1.83 11.23
N GLU A 26 -4.87 2.73 10.52
CA GLU A 26 -4.49 4.07 11.01
C GLU A 26 -5.70 4.98 11.23
N ASP A 27 -6.77 4.83 10.45
CA ASP A 27 -7.98 5.62 10.65
C ASP A 27 -8.75 5.15 11.89
N LEU A 28 -8.75 3.84 12.17
CA LEU A 28 -9.36 3.25 13.35
C LEU A 28 -8.62 3.60 14.65
N LYS A 29 -7.32 3.92 14.57
CA LYS A 29 -6.49 4.32 15.72
C LYS A 29 -6.58 5.81 16.08
N ARG A 30 -7.32 6.62 15.31
CA ARG A 30 -7.44 8.05 15.58
C ARG A 30 -8.08 8.30 16.95
N GLU A 31 -7.57 9.29 17.67
CA GLU A 31 -8.04 9.64 19.02
C GLU A 31 -9.51 10.08 19.04
N LYS A 32 -10.00 10.70 17.96
CA LYS A 32 -11.38 11.18 17.86
C LYS A 32 -11.91 11.06 16.43
N ILE A 33 -13.07 10.42 16.30
CA ILE A 33 -13.83 10.30 15.06
C ILE A 33 -15.25 10.80 15.31
N SER A 34 -15.73 11.69 14.45
CA SER A 34 -17.06 12.29 14.60
C SER A 34 -17.88 12.11 13.34
N PHE A 35 -19.14 11.74 13.51
CA PHE A 35 -20.15 11.74 12.47
C PHE A 35 -20.80 13.13 12.40
N VAL A 36 -20.75 13.76 11.22
CA VAL A 36 -21.19 15.14 11.01
C VAL A 36 -22.31 15.18 9.98
N CYS A 37 -23.43 15.81 10.32
CA CYS A 37 -24.50 16.14 9.40
C CYS A 37 -24.59 17.65 9.19
N GLN A 38 -24.42 18.10 7.95
CA GLN A 38 -24.69 19.48 7.55
C GLN A 38 -26.10 19.57 6.98
N ILE A 39 -26.93 20.43 7.55
CA ILE A 39 -28.32 20.56 7.14
C ILE A 39 -28.48 21.84 6.34
N VAL A 40 -28.79 21.64 5.06
CA VAL A 40 -29.06 22.70 4.10
C VAL A 40 -30.55 22.70 3.78
N ARG A 41 -31.16 23.89 3.87
CA ARG A 41 -32.54 24.13 3.50
C ARG A 41 -32.60 24.65 2.07
N VAL A 42 -33.54 24.14 1.29
CA VAL A 42 -33.87 24.68 -0.03
C VAL A 42 -35.18 25.46 0.08
N GLY A 43 -35.16 26.75 -0.22
CA GLY A 43 -36.33 27.61 -0.03
C GLY A 43 -36.12 29.06 -0.46
N ARG A 44 -36.71 29.99 0.32
CA ARG A 44 -36.61 31.44 0.11
C ARG A 44 -35.42 32.02 0.88
N MET A 45 -34.99 33.23 0.50
CA MET A 45 -33.87 33.93 1.14
C MET A 45 -34.21 34.45 2.54
N GLU A 46 -35.43 34.96 2.72
CA GLU A 46 -35.97 35.42 4.00
C GLU A 46 -37.19 34.59 4.40
N LEU A 47 -37.37 34.43 5.70
CA LEU A 47 -38.49 33.71 6.32
C LEU A 47 -39.70 34.60 6.65
N ARG A 48 -39.59 35.90 6.43
CA ARG A 48 -40.68 36.84 6.73
C ARG A 48 -41.75 36.75 5.64
N ASP A 49 -42.99 36.53 6.05
CA ASP A 49 -44.14 36.52 5.15
C ASP A 49 -44.49 37.94 4.72
N ASN A 50 -44.08 38.30 3.50
CA ASN A 50 -44.57 39.50 2.82
C ASN A 50 -45.53 39.06 1.71
N ASN A 51 -46.83 39.19 1.97
CA ASN A 51 -47.92 38.70 1.11
C ASN A 51 -48.09 39.46 -0.23
N THR A 52 -47.23 40.42 -0.56
CA THR A 52 -47.45 41.32 -1.71
C THR A 52 -46.52 41.12 -2.90
N LYS A 53 -45.47 40.27 -2.81
CA LYS A 53 -44.49 40.10 -3.91
C LYS A 53 -44.03 38.64 -4.07
N LYS A 54 -43.87 38.18 -5.33
CA LYS A 54 -43.25 36.88 -5.64
C LYS A 54 -41.78 36.88 -5.21
N LEU A 55 -41.47 36.07 -4.19
CA LEU A 55 -40.13 35.90 -3.64
C LEU A 55 -39.36 34.81 -4.39
N THR A 56 -38.05 34.98 -4.49
CA THR A 56 -37.14 33.98 -5.09
C THR A 56 -37.19 32.68 -4.29
N SER A 57 -37.30 31.55 -4.99
CA SER A 57 -37.36 30.20 -4.39
C SER A 57 -36.27 29.30 -4.96
N GLY A 58 -36.06 28.12 -4.34
CA GLY A 58 -35.03 27.17 -4.76
C GLY A 58 -33.61 27.49 -4.29
N LEU A 59 -33.45 28.42 -3.33
CA LEU A 59 -32.16 28.86 -2.82
C LEU A 59 -31.66 27.89 -1.73
N ARG A 60 -30.41 27.43 -1.85
CA ARG A 60 -29.74 26.60 -0.83
C ARG A 60 -29.19 27.49 0.28
N ARG A 61 -29.60 27.24 1.52
CA ARG A 61 -29.30 28.06 2.70
C ARG A 61 -28.81 27.18 3.85
N PRO A 62 -27.81 27.62 4.64
CA PRO A 62 -27.40 26.88 5.82
C PRO A 62 -28.55 26.89 6.83
N PHE A 63 -28.85 25.75 7.44
CA PHE A 63 -29.92 25.63 8.43
C PHE A 63 -29.34 25.26 9.79
N GLY A 64 -28.46 24.25 9.84
CA GLY A 64 -27.76 23.87 11.06
C GLY A 64 -26.86 22.66 10.88
N VAL A 65 -26.33 22.18 12.00
CA VAL A 65 -25.35 21.10 12.07
C VAL A 65 -25.74 20.13 13.18
N ALA A 66 -25.53 18.84 12.96
CA ALA A 66 -25.59 17.81 13.99
C ALA A 66 -24.25 17.06 14.01
N VAL A 67 -23.69 16.81 15.20
CA VAL A 67 -22.41 16.08 15.34
C VAL A 67 -22.52 15.07 16.46
N MET A 68 -22.00 13.87 16.24
CA MET A 68 -21.91 12.79 17.22
C MET A 68 -20.48 12.23 17.25
N ASP A 69 -19.94 11.99 18.45
CA ASP A 69 -18.69 11.23 18.60
C ASP A 69 -18.99 9.74 18.39
N VAL A 70 -18.25 9.11 17.47
CA VAL A 70 -18.44 7.71 17.08
C VAL A 70 -17.18 6.87 17.35
N THR A 71 -16.21 7.43 18.09
CA THR A 71 -14.91 6.79 18.35
C THR A 71 -15.07 5.43 19.03
N ASP A 72 -15.91 5.33 20.06
CA ASP A 72 -16.11 4.08 20.80
C ASP A 72 -16.88 3.02 20.00
N ILE A 73 -17.76 3.43 19.08
CA ILE A 73 -18.48 2.55 18.15
C ILE A 73 -17.50 1.97 17.12
N ILE A 74 -16.65 2.82 16.52
CA ILE A 74 -15.70 2.41 15.48
C ILE A 74 -14.57 1.57 16.06
N THR A 75 -14.15 1.82 17.31
CA THR A 75 -13.12 1.02 18.00
C THR A 75 -13.67 -0.27 18.62
N GLY A 76 -14.98 -0.52 18.52
CA GLY A 76 -15.62 -1.73 19.06
C GLY A 76 -15.63 -1.80 20.59
N LYS A 77 -15.46 -0.66 21.28
CA LYS A 77 -15.51 -0.58 22.76
C LYS A 77 -16.94 -0.51 23.28
N MET A 78 -17.88 -0.05 22.45
CA MET A 78 -19.31 -0.05 22.73
C MET A 78 -20.01 -1.06 21.83
N ASP A 79 -20.71 -2.01 22.46
CA ASP A 79 -21.64 -2.92 21.79
C ASP A 79 -23.03 -2.28 21.80
N ASP A 80 -23.34 -1.53 20.75
CA ASP A 80 -24.60 -0.77 20.59
C ASP A 80 -25.32 -1.23 19.31
N GLU A 81 -25.31 -2.54 19.04
CA GLU A 81 -25.98 -3.14 17.88
C GLU A 81 -27.46 -2.72 17.84
N ASP A 82 -27.81 -2.02 16.76
CA ASP A 82 -29.17 -1.58 16.41
C ASP A 82 -29.80 -0.48 17.30
N LYS A 83 -29.04 0.16 18.19
CA LYS A 83 -29.56 1.29 18.95
C LYS A 83 -29.70 2.54 18.09
N GLN A 84 -30.82 3.23 18.26
CA GLN A 84 -31.04 4.53 17.65
C GLN A 84 -30.39 5.63 18.49
N HIS A 85 -29.48 6.37 17.89
CA HIS A 85 -28.85 7.54 18.51
C HIS A 85 -29.59 8.80 18.07
N PHE A 86 -30.01 9.62 19.05
CA PHE A 86 -30.54 10.95 18.78
C PHE A 86 -29.39 11.97 18.75
N ILE A 87 -29.17 12.57 17.58
CA ILE A 87 -28.15 13.60 17.38
C ILE A 87 -28.83 14.98 17.39
N PRO A 88 -28.53 15.84 18.39
CA PRO A 88 -29.17 17.14 18.53
C PRO A 88 -28.82 18.09 17.38
N PHE A 89 -29.81 18.87 16.97
CA PHE A 89 -29.63 19.92 15.97
C PHE A 89 -29.13 21.22 16.60
N GLN A 90 -28.01 21.74 16.09
CA GLN A 90 -27.54 23.09 16.39
C GLN A 90 -27.90 24.04 15.22
N PRO A 91 -28.83 25.01 15.41
CA PRO A 91 -29.15 25.98 14.37
C PRO A 91 -27.97 26.90 14.06
N VAL A 92 -27.83 27.24 12.78
CA VAL A 92 -26.99 28.37 12.33
C VAL A 92 -27.81 29.65 12.50
N ALA A 93 -27.69 30.28 13.69
CA ALA A 93 -28.53 31.42 14.09
C ALA A 93 -27.85 32.79 13.92
N GLY A 94 -26.52 32.86 13.94
CA GLY A 94 -25.78 34.11 13.77
C GLY A 94 -25.54 34.51 12.31
N GLU A 95 -25.52 35.81 12.03
CA GLU A 95 -25.23 36.38 10.70
C GLU A 95 -23.82 36.04 10.19
N ASN A 96 -22.90 35.67 11.09
CA ASN A 96 -21.52 35.23 10.81
C ASN A 96 -21.24 33.77 11.19
N ASP A 97 -22.27 32.97 11.50
CA ASP A 97 -22.06 31.54 11.77
C ASP A 97 -22.00 30.76 10.44
N PHE A 98 -20.82 30.24 10.12
CA PHE A 98 -20.61 29.32 9.01
C PHE A 98 -20.78 27.87 9.47
N LEU A 99 -21.21 26.97 8.59
CA LEU A 99 -21.39 25.54 8.92
C LEU A 99 -20.14 24.96 9.60
N GLN A 100 -18.95 25.22 9.05
CA GLN A 100 -17.69 24.72 9.60
C GLN A 100 -17.39 25.26 11.01
N THR A 101 -17.70 26.52 11.28
CA THR A 101 -17.51 27.12 12.60
C THR A 101 -18.44 26.48 13.63
N VAL A 102 -19.69 26.21 13.25
CA VAL A 102 -20.68 25.56 14.11
C VAL A 102 -20.29 24.10 14.37
N ILE A 103 -19.78 23.37 13.37
CA ILE A 103 -19.22 22.02 13.54
C ILE A 103 -18.17 22.02 14.64
N ASN A 104 -17.16 22.89 14.53
CA ASN A 104 -16.07 22.94 15.52
C ASN A 104 -16.59 23.30 16.93
N LYS A 105 -17.55 24.25 17.03
CA LYS A 105 -18.18 24.60 18.31
C LYS A 105 -18.88 23.40 18.96
N VAL A 106 -19.65 22.62 18.19
CA VAL A 106 -20.38 21.44 18.71
C VAL A 106 -19.39 20.34 19.15
N ILE A 107 -18.33 20.11 18.38
CA ILE A 107 -17.27 19.13 18.72
C ILE A 107 -16.60 19.46 20.06
N THR A 108 -16.48 20.74 20.40
CA THR A 108 -15.90 21.21 21.68
C THR A 108 -16.92 21.25 22.81
N ALA A 109 -18.18 21.63 22.53
CA ALA A 109 -19.17 21.96 23.55
C ALA A 109 -19.75 20.75 24.32
N LYS A 110 -19.60 19.51 23.82
CA LYS A 110 -20.12 18.24 24.38
C LYS A 110 -21.65 18.14 24.58
N GLU A 111 -22.35 19.20 24.96
CA GLU A 111 -23.81 19.27 25.09
C GLU A 111 -24.39 20.45 24.31
N VAL A 112 -25.51 20.20 23.63
CA VAL A 112 -26.19 21.16 22.76
C VAL A 112 -27.63 21.33 23.23
N ASN A 113 -28.08 22.57 23.48
CA ASN A 113 -29.47 22.84 23.81
C ASN A 113 -30.36 22.74 22.56
N HIS A 114 -30.98 21.58 22.36
CA HIS A 114 -31.58 21.20 21.07
C HIS A 114 -33.10 21.36 20.97
N LYS A 115 -33.79 21.77 22.05
CA LYS A 115 -35.26 21.96 22.08
C LYS A 115 -36.06 20.82 21.41
N GLY A 116 -35.59 19.58 21.51
CA GLY A 116 -36.22 18.39 20.90
C GLY A 116 -36.04 18.21 19.38
N GLN A 117 -35.28 19.07 18.69
CA GLN A 117 -34.98 18.91 17.25
C GLN A 117 -33.66 18.16 17.05
N GLY A 118 -33.65 17.15 16.17
CA GLY A 118 -32.47 16.33 15.91
C GLY A 118 -32.70 15.26 14.85
N LEU A 119 -31.69 14.43 14.65
CA LEU A 119 -31.70 13.30 13.72
C LEU A 119 -31.59 11.99 14.49
N TRP A 120 -32.35 10.99 14.08
CA TRP A 120 -32.19 9.61 14.55
C TRP A 120 -31.30 8.86 13.58
N VAL A 121 -30.21 8.27 14.07
CA VAL A 121 -29.23 7.54 13.26
C VAL A 121 -28.91 6.21 13.94
N THR A 122 -28.77 5.16 13.13
CA THR A 122 -28.22 3.87 13.55
C THR A 122 -26.89 3.67 12.84
N LEU A 123 -25.86 3.29 13.59
CA LEU A 123 -24.50 3.07 13.09
C LEU A 123 -24.10 1.64 13.40
N LYS A 124 -23.51 0.94 12.41
CA LYS A 124 -23.02 -0.42 12.58
C LYS A 124 -21.67 -0.59 11.91
N LEU A 125 -20.69 -1.12 12.64
CA LEU A 125 -19.39 -1.48 12.10
C LEU A 125 -19.51 -2.87 11.46
N LEU A 126 -19.17 -2.97 10.18
CA LEU A 126 -19.25 -4.23 9.44
C LEU A 126 -17.84 -4.64 8.98
N PRO A 127 -17.31 -5.80 9.44
CA PRO A 127 -15.99 -6.27 9.04
C PRO A 127 -16.01 -6.84 7.61
N GLY A 128 -14.97 -6.53 6.83
CA GLY A 128 -14.76 -7.07 5.48
C GLY A 128 -14.85 -6.03 4.36
N ASP A 129 -14.51 -6.45 3.14
CA ASP A 129 -14.70 -5.60 1.94
C ASP A 129 -16.15 -5.57 1.49
N ILE A 130 -16.49 -4.63 0.59
CA ILE A 130 -17.86 -4.41 0.08
C ILE A 130 -18.53 -5.68 -0.48
N HIS A 131 -17.77 -6.62 -1.05
CA HIS A 131 -18.31 -7.85 -1.61
C HIS A 131 -18.69 -8.84 -0.51
N HIS A 132 -17.86 -8.96 0.53
CA HIS A 132 -18.17 -9.77 1.71
C HIS A 132 -19.38 -9.21 2.46
N ILE A 133 -19.43 -7.90 2.72
CA ILE A 133 -20.55 -7.30 3.48
C ILE A 133 -21.89 -7.46 2.79
N ARG A 134 -21.93 -7.34 1.45
CA ARG A 134 -23.14 -7.58 0.66
C ARG A 134 -23.62 -9.03 0.71
N LYS A 135 -22.70 -9.98 0.92
CA LYS A 135 -23.01 -11.40 1.03
C LYS A 135 -23.48 -11.76 2.44
N ASP A 136 -22.79 -11.24 3.46
CA ASP A 136 -23.02 -11.61 4.85
C ASP A 136 -24.15 -10.78 5.49
N PHE A 137 -24.36 -9.55 5.02
CA PHE A 137 -25.38 -8.61 5.52
C PHE A 137 -26.27 -8.03 4.41
N PRO A 138 -26.94 -8.87 3.57
CA PRO A 138 -27.74 -8.40 2.44
C PRO A 138 -28.96 -7.56 2.84
N HIS A 139 -29.44 -7.69 4.09
CA HIS A 139 -30.55 -6.91 4.63
C HIS A 139 -30.16 -5.47 5.00
N LEU A 140 -28.86 -5.22 5.26
CA LEU A 140 -28.31 -3.90 5.57
C LEU A 140 -27.75 -3.23 4.32
N VAL A 141 -26.99 -3.99 3.53
CA VAL A 141 -26.25 -3.50 2.36
C VAL A 141 -26.67 -4.27 1.11
N ASP A 142 -27.49 -3.62 0.30
CA ASP A 142 -27.90 -4.13 -1.01
C ASP A 142 -27.08 -3.48 -2.14
N ARG A 143 -27.54 -3.65 -3.39
CA ARG A 143 -26.91 -3.02 -4.56
C ARG A 143 -27.25 -1.54 -4.72
N SER A 144 -28.40 -1.09 -4.19
CA SER A 144 -28.87 0.30 -4.21
C SER A 144 -28.29 1.16 -3.10
N THR A 145 -27.69 0.54 -2.09
CA THR A 145 -27.09 1.24 -0.94
C THR A 145 -25.91 2.10 -1.40
N ALA A 146 -25.93 3.39 -1.06
CA ALA A 146 -24.89 4.33 -1.44
C ALA A 146 -23.55 3.94 -0.82
N VAL A 147 -22.48 3.93 -1.62
CA VAL A 147 -21.12 3.57 -1.18
C VAL A 147 -20.25 4.82 -1.13
N ALA A 148 -20.01 5.33 0.07
CA ALA A 148 -19.13 6.47 0.32
C ALA A 148 -17.70 5.99 0.59
N ARG A 149 -16.87 5.95 -0.46
CA ARG A 149 -15.44 5.67 -0.33
C ARG A 149 -14.74 6.81 0.41
N LYS A 150 -13.71 6.49 1.20
CA LYS A 150 -12.81 7.48 1.81
C LYS A 150 -12.30 8.49 0.78
N MET A 151 -12.22 9.78 1.14
CA MET A 151 -11.55 10.83 0.35
C MET A 151 -10.02 10.67 0.45
N GLY A 152 -9.50 9.68 -0.24
CA GLY A 152 -8.14 9.18 -0.15
C GLY A 152 -8.12 7.69 -0.43
N PHE A 153 -6.93 7.08 -0.46
CA PHE A 153 -6.82 5.65 -0.73
C PHE A 153 -7.03 4.78 0.52
N PRO A 154 -7.53 3.55 0.34
CA PRO A 154 -7.37 2.51 1.35
C PRO A 154 -5.88 2.26 1.63
N GLU A 155 -5.60 1.60 2.75
CA GLU A 155 -4.23 1.23 3.15
C GLU A 155 -3.57 0.31 2.11
N ILE A 156 -4.35 -0.59 1.51
CA ILE A 156 -3.91 -1.51 0.47
C ILE A 156 -4.72 -1.24 -0.80
N ILE A 157 -4.03 -1.05 -1.92
CA ILE A 157 -4.63 -0.97 -3.26
C ILE A 157 -4.27 -2.27 -3.98
N MET A 158 -5.28 -3.09 -4.27
CA MET A 158 -5.06 -4.35 -4.98
C MET A 158 -4.84 -4.08 -6.48
N PRO A 159 -4.02 -4.90 -7.17
CA PRO A 159 -3.84 -4.76 -8.61
C PRO A 159 -5.19 -4.90 -9.32
N GLY A 160 -5.47 -4.01 -10.26
CA GLY A 160 -6.76 -3.93 -10.98
C GLY A 160 -7.84 -3.05 -10.34
N ASP A 161 -7.68 -2.49 -9.13
CA ASP A 161 -8.61 -1.47 -8.60
C ASP A 161 -8.40 -0.14 -9.34
N VAL A 162 -9.36 0.18 -10.23
CA VAL A 162 -9.34 1.43 -11.00
C VAL A 162 -10.19 2.47 -10.27
N ARG A 163 -9.54 3.55 -9.87
CA ARG A 163 -10.18 4.69 -9.22
C ARG A 163 -9.76 5.98 -9.90
N ASN A 164 -10.71 6.89 -10.13
CA ASN A 164 -10.45 8.22 -10.67
C ASN A 164 -11.43 9.24 -10.08
N ASP A 165 -11.35 9.45 -8.77
CA ASP A 165 -12.20 10.43 -8.09
C ASP A 165 -11.47 11.77 -7.97
N ILE A 166 -12.08 12.87 -8.41
CA ILE A 166 -11.56 14.23 -8.22
C ILE A 166 -12.48 14.97 -7.26
N TYR A 167 -12.00 15.30 -6.07
CA TYR A 167 -12.77 16.08 -5.10
C TYR A 167 -12.44 17.56 -5.24
N VAL A 168 -13.46 18.38 -5.49
CA VAL A 168 -13.36 19.83 -5.58
C VAL A 168 -14.09 20.44 -4.41
N THR A 169 -13.39 21.22 -3.59
CA THR A 169 -13.94 21.92 -2.44
C THR A 169 -14.03 23.41 -2.72
N LEU A 170 -15.24 23.95 -2.69
CA LEU A 170 -15.48 25.39 -2.67
C LEU A 170 -15.13 25.90 -1.28
N ALA A 171 -13.99 26.55 -1.09
CA ALA A 171 -13.51 26.92 0.25
C ALA A 171 -14.11 28.26 0.70
N LEU A 172 -13.55 29.37 0.22
CA LEU A 172 -13.93 30.72 0.61
C LEU A 172 -13.87 31.68 -0.57
N GLY A 173 -14.54 32.82 -0.44
CA GLY A 173 -14.36 33.95 -1.34
C GLY A 173 -14.43 35.28 -0.60
N ASP A 174 -14.00 36.34 -1.24
CA ASP A 174 -14.16 37.73 -0.81
C ASP A 174 -14.73 38.51 -1.99
N PHE A 175 -15.90 39.13 -1.85
CA PHE A 175 -16.54 39.84 -2.94
C PHE A 175 -16.89 41.26 -2.53
N ASP A 176 -16.46 42.23 -3.33
CA ASP A 176 -16.79 43.61 -3.12
C ASP A 176 -18.28 43.86 -3.40
N LYS A 177 -18.84 44.82 -2.65
CA LYS A 177 -20.24 45.24 -2.79
C LYS A 177 -20.51 45.91 -4.15
N GLY A 178 -19.46 46.44 -4.80
CA GLY A 178 -19.57 47.15 -6.08
C GLY A 178 -20.49 48.36 -5.94
N SER A 179 -21.51 48.44 -6.81
CA SER A 179 -22.51 49.52 -6.80
C SER A 179 -23.66 49.34 -5.79
N LYS A 180 -23.69 48.23 -5.03
CA LYS A 180 -24.74 47.97 -4.03
C LYS A 180 -24.39 48.57 -2.66
N THR A 181 -25.43 48.93 -1.90
CA THR A 181 -25.30 49.43 -0.53
C THR A 181 -24.94 48.33 0.46
N THR A 182 -25.40 47.10 0.21
CA THR A 182 -25.12 45.90 1.02
C THR A 182 -24.26 44.89 0.24
N PRO A 183 -23.56 43.97 0.94
CA PRO A 183 -22.82 42.89 0.29
C PRO A 183 -23.73 41.99 -0.55
N LYS A 184 -23.16 41.38 -1.59
CA LYS A 184 -23.90 40.49 -2.50
C LYS A 184 -24.19 39.14 -1.82
N ASN A 185 -25.39 38.60 -2.02
CA ASN A 185 -25.67 37.18 -1.76
C ASN A 185 -25.09 36.34 -2.90
N VAL A 186 -23.90 35.79 -2.71
CA VAL A 186 -23.16 35.11 -3.79
C VAL A 186 -23.57 33.63 -3.88
N GLU A 187 -23.97 33.21 -5.07
CA GLU A 187 -24.11 31.81 -5.47
C GLU A 187 -22.99 31.46 -6.45
N VAL A 188 -22.22 30.41 -6.13
CA VAL A 188 -21.21 29.85 -7.03
C VAL A 188 -21.83 28.69 -7.77
N THR A 189 -21.67 28.69 -9.08
CA THR A 189 -22.17 27.66 -9.96
C THR A 189 -21.01 26.98 -10.67
N MET A 190 -20.78 25.70 -10.37
CA MET A 190 -19.70 24.87 -10.93
C MET A 190 -20.23 24.00 -12.06
N SER A 191 -19.47 23.91 -13.15
CA SER A 191 -19.74 23.05 -14.31
C SER A 191 -18.41 22.55 -14.89
N VAL A 192 -18.44 21.42 -15.59
CA VAL A 192 -17.26 20.86 -16.27
C VAL A 192 -17.42 21.01 -17.78
N TYR A 193 -16.34 21.40 -18.45
CA TYR A 193 -16.29 21.68 -19.88
C TYR A 193 -15.10 20.97 -20.50
N ASP A 194 -15.23 20.56 -21.76
CA ASP A 194 -14.14 20.05 -22.56
C ASP A 194 -13.36 21.18 -23.25
N GLU A 195 -12.34 20.80 -24.00
CA GLU A 195 -11.48 21.71 -24.75
C GLU A 195 -12.20 22.41 -25.91
N ASP A 196 -13.35 21.93 -26.34
CA ASP A 196 -14.16 22.56 -27.39
C ASP A 196 -15.19 23.53 -26.78
N GLY A 197 -15.23 23.65 -25.46
CA GLY A 197 -16.19 24.47 -24.73
C GLY A 197 -17.58 23.84 -24.64
N LYS A 198 -17.70 22.54 -24.92
CA LYS A 198 -18.92 21.76 -24.71
C LYS A 198 -18.95 21.26 -23.26
N LYS A 199 -20.16 21.27 -22.69
CA LYS A 199 -20.39 20.89 -21.30
C LYS A 199 -20.39 19.38 -21.16
N LEU A 200 -19.61 18.85 -20.22
CA LEU A 200 -19.68 17.43 -19.86
C LEU A 200 -20.91 17.18 -18.99
N GLU A 201 -21.70 16.17 -19.37
CA GLU A 201 -22.96 15.84 -18.72
C GLU A 201 -22.77 14.77 -17.64
N ASN A 202 -23.50 14.91 -16.54
CA ASN A 202 -23.60 13.94 -15.44
C ASN A 202 -22.26 13.55 -14.78
N VAL A 203 -21.25 14.43 -14.83
CA VAL A 203 -19.92 14.18 -14.24
C VAL A 203 -19.76 14.70 -12.81
N ILE A 204 -20.72 15.47 -12.30
CA ILE A 204 -20.65 16.07 -10.96
C ILE A 204 -21.54 15.30 -9.99
N PHE A 205 -21.00 14.89 -8.86
CA PHE A 205 -21.67 14.09 -7.83
C PHE A 205 -21.58 14.83 -6.48
N PRO A 206 -22.67 15.47 -6.02
CA PRO A 206 -22.72 16.15 -4.72
C PRO A 206 -22.51 15.20 -3.52
N GLY A 207 -22.93 13.94 -3.66
CA GLY A 207 -22.84 12.91 -2.65
C GLY A 207 -22.69 11.52 -3.28
N ALA A 208 -22.38 10.53 -2.44
CA ALA A 208 -22.12 9.15 -2.89
C ALA A 208 -23.36 8.39 -3.40
N GLY A 209 -24.56 8.82 -3.01
CA GLY A 209 -25.84 8.24 -3.43
C GLY A 209 -26.64 9.13 -4.39
N ASP A 210 -26.07 10.26 -4.82
CA ASP A 210 -26.73 11.16 -5.76
C ASP A 210 -26.39 10.76 -7.20
N GLU A 211 -27.33 10.99 -8.11
CA GLU A 211 -27.07 10.88 -9.55
C GLU A 211 -26.15 12.00 -10.04
N GLY A 212 -25.46 11.73 -11.15
CA GLY A 212 -24.60 12.72 -11.80
C GLY A 212 -25.41 13.92 -12.26
N ILE A 213 -24.93 15.12 -11.94
CA ILE A 213 -25.55 16.39 -12.36
C ILE A 213 -24.62 17.17 -13.29
N ASN A 214 -25.22 18.08 -14.06
CA ASN A 214 -24.50 18.94 -14.99
C ASN A 214 -23.95 20.20 -14.31
N GLU A 215 -24.60 20.65 -13.23
CA GLU A 215 -24.29 21.93 -12.60
C GLU A 215 -24.51 21.87 -11.10
N TYR A 216 -23.47 22.21 -10.33
CA TYR A 216 -23.56 22.34 -8.89
C TYR A 216 -23.73 23.81 -8.49
N LYS A 217 -24.64 24.10 -7.57
CA LYS A 217 -24.91 25.44 -7.05
C LYS A 217 -24.63 25.47 -5.56
N SER A 218 -23.77 26.38 -5.10
CA SER A 218 -23.36 26.48 -3.69
C SER A 218 -24.51 26.91 -2.77
N VAL A 219 -24.29 26.77 -1.47
CA VAL A 219 -25.07 27.46 -0.44
C VAL A 219 -24.84 28.97 -0.55
N ILE A 220 -25.87 29.74 -0.22
CA ILE A 220 -25.85 31.20 -0.25
C ILE A 220 -25.86 31.72 1.18
N TYR A 221 -24.86 32.51 1.55
CA TYR A 221 -24.85 33.26 2.80
C TYR A 221 -25.44 34.66 2.58
N TYR A 222 -26.28 35.14 3.50
CA TYR A 222 -27.03 36.38 3.30
C TYR A 222 -26.17 37.58 3.64
N GLN A 223 -25.94 38.45 2.65
CA GLN A 223 -25.17 39.69 2.79
C GLN A 223 -23.79 39.50 3.44
N VAL A 224 -23.16 38.34 3.22
CA VAL A 224 -21.82 38.06 3.72
C VAL A 224 -20.80 38.39 2.64
N LYS A 225 -19.90 39.33 2.94
CA LYS A 225 -18.81 39.75 2.05
C LYS A 225 -17.83 38.60 1.78
N GLN A 226 -17.49 37.83 2.82
CA GLN A 226 -16.53 36.74 2.77
C GLN A 226 -17.20 35.37 3.04
N PRO A 227 -17.97 34.81 2.09
CA PRO A 227 -18.62 33.52 2.28
C PRO A 227 -17.59 32.40 2.43
N ARG A 228 -17.85 31.50 3.39
CA ARG A 228 -17.06 30.28 3.62
C ARG A 228 -17.96 29.07 3.39
N TRP A 229 -17.85 28.46 2.22
CA TRP A 229 -18.72 27.34 1.83
C TRP A 229 -18.26 26.03 2.44
N PHE A 230 -16.98 25.67 2.25
CA PHE A 230 -16.42 24.36 2.58
C PHE A 230 -17.30 23.21 2.07
N GLU A 231 -17.82 23.35 0.85
CA GLU A 231 -18.63 22.33 0.18
C GLU A 231 -17.72 21.51 -0.73
N THR A 232 -17.58 20.22 -0.42
CA THR A 232 -16.81 19.27 -1.22
C THR A 232 -17.72 18.49 -2.15
N ILE A 233 -17.35 18.44 -3.43
CA ILE A 233 -18.11 17.79 -4.50
C ILE A 233 -17.17 16.81 -5.22
N LYS A 234 -17.67 15.61 -5.54
CA LYS A 234 -16.93 14.66 -6.36
C LYS A 234 -17.18 14.96 -7.83
N VAL A 235 -16.14 14.99 -8.63
CA VAL A 235 -16.17 15.09 -10.08
C VAL A 235 -15.58 13.80 -10.64
N ALA A 236 -16.36 13.07 -11.41
CA ALA A 236 -15.96 11.81 -12.02
C ALA A 236 -15.93 12.00 -13.55
N ILE A 237 -14.74 12.28 -14.06
CA ILE A 237 -14.46 12.45 -15.49
C ILE A 237 -13.81 11.15 -15.99
N PRO A 238 -14.22 10.62 -17.16
CA PRO A 238 -13.50 9.54 -17.82
C PRO A 238 -12.02 9.88 -17.96
N ILE A 239 -11.13 8.92 -17.68
CA ILE A 239 -9.67 9.17 -17.60
C ILE A 239 -9.12 9.76 -18.89
N GLU A 240 -9.67 9.37 -20.04
CA GLU A 240 -9.32 9.86 -21.37
C GLU A 240 -9.63 11.35 -21.59
N ASP A 241 -10.67 11.87 -20.93
CA ASP A 241 -11.14 13.24 -21.09
C ASP A 241 -10.55 14.20 -20.04
N VAL A 242 -9.91 13.68 -18.99
CA VAL A 242 -9.38 14.50 -17.88
C VAL A 242 -8.44 15.60 -18.40
N ASN A 243 -7.49 15.24 -19.25
CA ASN A 243 -6.49 16.19 -19.75
C ASN A 243 -7.06 17.24 -20.71
N ARG A 244 -8.26 17.02 -21.23
CA ARG A 244 -8.97 17.93 -22.14
C ARG A 244 -10.11 18.67 -21.43
N SER A 245 -10.23 18.50 -20.12
CA SER A 245 -11.34 19.05 -19.35
C SER A 245 -10.90 20.19 -18.44
N HIS A 246 -11.83 21.12 -18.20
CA HIS A 246 -11.64 22.21 -17.26
C HIS A 246 -12.91 22.48 -16.45
N LEU A 247 -12.72 22.95 -15.22
CA LEU A 247 -13.76 23.39 -14.31
C LEU A 247 -14.10 24.85 -14.59
N ARG A 248 -15.38 25.16 -14.70
CA ARG A 248 -15.90 26.53 -14.82
C ARG A 248 -16.73 26.89 -13.61
N PHE A 249 -16.38 27.99 -12.95
CA PHE A 249 -17.11 28.58 -11.83
C PHE A 249 -17.72 29.90 -12.28
N THR A 250 -19.03 30.06 -12.11
CA THR A 250 -19.73 31.31 -12.41
C THR A 250 -20.36 31.87 -11.14
N PHE A 251 -20.27 33.18 -10.97
CA PHE A 251 -20.73 33.87 -9.77
C PHE A 251 -21.95 34.73 -10.09
N ARG A 252 -23.02 34.51 -9.34
CA ARG A 252 -24.28 35.26 -9.49
C ARG A 252 -24.72 35.83 -8.15
N HIS A 253 -25.23 37.05 -8.17
CA HIS A 253 -25.95 37.60 -7.03
C HIS A 253 -27.37 37.05 -7.02
N ARG A 254 -27.81 36.51 -5.89
CA ARG A 254 -29.21 36.09 -5.71
C ARG A 254 -30.00 37.13 -4.94
N SER A 255 -31.10 37.61 -5.52
CA SER A 255 -31.99 38.60 -4.89
C SER A 255 -33.11 37.88 -4.14
N SER A 256 -33.63 38.48 -3.06
CA SER A 256 -34.85 37.98 -2.37
C SER A 256 -36.11 38.09 -3.25
N GLN A 257 -36.10 38.98 -4.25
CA GLN A 257 -37.23 39.26 -5.14
C GLN A 257 -37.07 38.56 -6.49
N ASP A 258 -38.05 37.75 -6.91
CA ASP A 258 -37.95 36.88 -8.09
C ASP A 258 -37.70 37.66 -9.40
N SER A 259 -38.39 38.79 -9.58
CA SER A 259 -38.23 39.64 -10.77
C SER A 259 -36.84 40.28 -10.87
N LYS A 260 -36.25 40.67 -9.72
CA LYS A 260 -34.88 41.20 -9.69
C LYS A 260 -33.87 40.08 -9.88
N ASP A 261 -34.08 38.94 -9.24
CA ASP A 261 -33.20 37.76 -9.34
C ASP A 261 -33.04 37.28 -10.78
N LYS A 262 -34.14 37.22 -11.54
CA LYS A 262 -34.11 36.85 -12.97
C LYS A 262 -33.35 37.84 -13.85
N SER A 263 -33.26 39.10 -13.44
CA SER A 263 -32.51 40.14 -14.15
C SER A 263 -31.02 40.19 -13.77
N GLU A 264 -30.61 39.51 -12.69
CA GLU A 264 -29.22 39.46 -12.25
C GLU A 264 -28.39 38.61 -13.22
N LYS A 265 -27.40 39.24 -13.83
CA LYS A 265 -26.45 38.56 -14.72
C LYS A 265 -25.32 37.92 -13.92
N ILE A 266 -24.63 36.97 -14.56
CA ILE A 266 -23.35 36.46 -14.06
C ILE A 266 -22.38 37.65 -14.02
N PHE A 267 -21.80 37.92 -12.86
CA PHE A 267 -20.90 39.06 -12.70
C PHE A 267 -19.43 38.65 -12.78
N ARG A 268 -19.12 37.35 -12.71
CA ARG A 268 -17.76 36.81 -12.83
C ARG A 268 -17.76 35.35 -13.28
N ILE A 269 -16.71 34.95 -13.99
CA ILE A 269 -16.43 33.57 -14.42
C ILE A 269 -14.96 33.26 -14.10
N VAL A 270 -14.67 32.04 -13.65
CA VAL A 270 -13.32 31.53 -13.39
C VAL A 270 -13.20 30.15 -14.02
N PHE A 271 -12.08 29.88 -14.68
CA PHE A 271 -11.75 28.59 -15.28
C PHE A 271 -10.54 27.98 -14.58
N ARG A 272 -10.48 26.65 -14.49
CA ARG A 272 -9.30 25.92 -14.02
C ARG A 272 -9.17 24.58 -14.74
N GLU A 273 -8.01 24.28 -15.27
CA GLU A 273 -7.71 22.98 -15.86
C GLU A 273 -7.71 21.87 -14.81
N VAL A 274 -8.14 20.67 -15.19
CA VAL A 274 -8.19 19.53 -14.26
C VAL A 274 -6.77 18.97 -13.99
N ASP A 275 -5.85 19.09 -14.96
CA ASP A 275 -4.48 18.56 -14.88
C ASP A 275 -3.54 19.36 -13.97
N GLU A 276 -3.71 20.68 -13.85
CA GLU A 276 -2.88 21.57 -13.01
C GLU A 276 -3.27 21.55 -11.51
N ALA A 277 -3.94 20.49 -11.04
CA ALA A 277 -4.35 20.36 -9.64
C ALA A 277 -3.16 19.98 -8.73
N GLU A 278 -2.07 20.76 -8.69
CA GLU A 278 -0.96 20.58 -7.75
C GLU A 278 -1.49 20.42 -6.31
N ALA A 279 -1.26 19.26 -5.70
CA ALA A 279 -1.32 19.09 -4.25
C ALA A 279 -0.07 19.73 -3.61
N LYS A 280 0.13 21.04 -3.78
CA LYS A 280 1.08 21.75 -2.92
C LYS A 280 0.47 21.79 -1.52
N LYS A 281 1.32 21.47 -0.53
CA LYS A 281 1.07 21.79 0.89
C LYS A 281 0.53 23.21 1.00
N LEU A 282 -0.23 23.44 2.07
CA LEU A 282 -0.98 24.65 2.45
C LEU A 282 -0.17 25.98 2.53
N GLU A 283 0.96 26.09 1.85
CA GLU A 283 1.88 27.22 1.80
C GLU A 283 2.12 27.59 0.33
N ASP A 284 1.10 28.14 -0.31
CA ASP A 284 1.26 29.30 -1.20
C ASP A 284 -0.13 29.79 -1.60
N SER A 285 -0.54 30.89 -0.98
CA SER A 285 -1.75 31.62 -1.33
C SER A 285 -1.54 32.34 -2.66
N SER A 286 -1.69 31.64 -3.79
CA SER A 286 -1.75 32.30 -5.10
C SER A 286 -3.21 32.63 -5.47
N LEU A 287 -3.43 33.91 -5.73
CA LEU A 287 -4.70 34.53 -6.12
C LEU A 287 -5.12 34.05 -7.51
N TYR A 288 -6.22 33.30 -7.63
CA TYR A 288 -6.80 32.86 -8.91
C TYR A 288 -7.74 33.91 -9.49
N LEU A 289 -7.21 35.09 -9.74
CA LEU A 289 -7.93 36.15 -10.46
C LEU A 289 -7.09 36.56 -11.65
N ASN A 290 -7.35 35.96 -12.82
CA ASN A 290 -7.48 36.64 -14.12
C ASN A 290 -7.57 35.65 -15.30
N LEU A 291 -8.26 36.10 -16.37
CA LEU A 291 -8.32 35.63 -17.77
C LEU A 291 -9.36 34.53 -18.11
N PRO A 292 -9.78 34.40 -19.40
CA PRO A 292 -10.82 35.16 -20.12
C PRO A 292 -12.12 34.34 -20.28
N THR A 293 -13.11 34.84 -21.01
CA THR A 293 -14.50 34.33 -21.05
C THR A 293 -14.69 33.04 -21.88
N THR A 294 -13.70 32.63 -22.67
CA THR A 294 -13.69 31.41 -23.51
C THR A 294 -12.25 30.93 -23.78
N LYS A 295 -12.03 29.62 -23.99
CA LYS A 295 -10.73 29.00 -24.32
C LYS A 295 -10.02 29.66 -25.51
N MET A 296 -10.78 30.08 -26.52
CA MET A 296 -10.29 30.77 -27.71
C MET A 296 -9.60 32.12 -27.38
N GLU A 297 -10.02 32.83 -26.33
CA GLU A 297 -9.39 34.08 -25.88
C GLU A 297 -8.11 33.83 -25.04
N LEU A 298 -7.95 32.63 -24.46
CA LEU A 298 -6.77 32.23 -23.69
C LEU A 298 -5.62 31.88 -24.66
N GLU A 299 -5.95 31.17 -25.73
CA GLU A 299 -5.02 30.81 -26.81
C GLU A 299 -4.57 32.04 -27.61
N GLU A 300 -5.44 33.03 -27.86
CA GLU A 300 -5.06 34.30 -28.52
C GLU A 300 -4.13 35.20 -27.68
N LYS A 301 -4.07 35.02 -26.35
CA LYS A 301 -3.29 35.89 -25.44
C LYS A 301 -1.93 35.33 -25.02
N GLY A 302 -1.52 34.16 -25.53
CA GLY A 302 -0.12 33.73 -25.48
C GLY A 302 0.49 33.57 -24.07
N TYR A 303 -0.26 33.06 -23.10
CA TYR A 303 0.32 32.68 -21.80
C TYR A 303 0.95 31.28 -21.87
N SER A 304 2.05 31.18 -22.59
CA SER A 304 2.98 30.05 -22.49
C SER A 304 4.24 30.51 -21.78
N THR A 305 4.47 29.94 -20.59
CA THR A 305 5.76 29.76 -19.91
C THR A 305 6.55 31.01 -19.45
N THR A 306 6.98 30.95 -18.19
CA THR A 306 8.16 31.59 -17.56
C THR A 306 8.17 33.11 -17.30
N GLY A 307 8.37 33.43 -16.01
CA GLY A 307 9.43 34.33 -15.55
C GLY A 307 9.36 35.82 -15.90
N LYS A 308 9.12 36.63 -14.85
CA LYS A 308 9.52 38.04 -14.71
C LYS A 308 9.40 38.91 -15.97
N ASN A 309 8.33 39.71 -16.04
CA ASN A 309 8.44 41.15 -16.29
C ASN A 309 7.09 41.86 -16.12
N THR A 310 7.09 42.86 -15.24
CA THR A 310 6.10 43.93 -15.17
C THR A 310 6.15 44.74 -16.46
N HIS A 311 5.18 44.54 -17.36
CA HIS A 311 4.82 45.54 -18.35
C HIS A 311 3.30 45.68 -18.45
N ASN A 312 2.88 46.95 -18.42
CA ASN A 312 1.53 47.50 -18.40
C ASN A 312 0.52 46.75 -19.27
N LEU A 313 -0.54 46.23 -18.63
CA LEU A 313 -1.74 45.75 -19.31
C LEU A 313 -2.83 46.83 -19.28
N GLY A 314 -3.14 47.39 -20.44
CA GLY A 314 -4.28 48.28 -20.65
C GLY A 314 -5.61 47.56 -20.45
N ASN A 315 -6.53 48.23 -19.74
CA ASN A 315 -7.98 48.01 -19.66
C ASN A 315 -8.52 46.66 -19.15
N CYS A 316 -7.85 46.01 -18.19
CA CYS A 316 -8.53 45.04 -17.32
C CYS A 316 -8.42 45.53 -15.86
N THR A 317 -9.51 46.03 -15.29
CA THR A 317 -9.56 46.46 -13.89
C THR A 317 -9.34 45.24 -12.99
N ILE A 318 -8.16 45.16 -12.36
CA ILE A 318 -7.86 44.16 -11.32
C ILE A 318 -8.90 44.35 -10.22
N SER A 319 -9.84 43.41 -10.14
CA SER A 319 -10.84 43.42 -9.09
C SER A 319 -10.23 42.85 -7.81
N LYS A 320 -10.58 43.45 -6.67
CA LYS A 320 -10.16 43.04 -5.33
C LYS A 320 -10.87 41.77 -4.81
N ASP A 321 -11.85 41.24 -5.57
CA ASP A 321 -12.56 40.01 -5.20
C ASP A 321 -11.58 38.84 -5.15
N SER A 322 -11.78 37.82 -4.32
CA SER A 322 -10.98 36.59 -4.29
C SER A 322 -11.85 35.34 -4.19
N PHE A 323 -11.35 34.21 -4.70
CA PHE A 323 -12.03 32.92 -4.64
C PHE A 323 -10.99 31.81 -4.49
N GLN A 324 -11.22 30.93 -3.52
CA GLN A 324 -10.32 29.84 -3.20
C GLN A 324 -11.05 28.50 -3.32
N ILE A 325 -10.39 27.56 -3.99
CA ILE A 325 -10.81 26.16 -4.08
C ILE A 325 -9.67 25.26 -3.61
N ALA A 326 -10.05 24.10 -3.08
CA ALA A 326 -9.10 23.02 -2.79
C ALA A 326 -9.47 21.81 -3.65
N THR A 327 -8.47 21.16 -4.22
CA THR A 327 -8.63 19.98 -5.09
C THR A 327 -7.88 18.80 -4.49
N LEU A 328 -8.53 17.65 -4.44
CA LEU A 328 -7.92 16.38 -4.01
C LEU A 328 -8.18 15.33 -5.08
N VAL A 329 -7.12 14.93 -5.77
CA VAL A 329 -7.19 13.89 -6.81
C VAL A 329 -6.88 12.52 -6.19
N CYS A 330 -7.82 11.60 -6.32
CA CYS A 330 -7.72 10.20 -5.87
C CYS A 330 -7.78 9.29 -7.11
N SER A 331 -6.69 9.28 -7.90
CA SER A 331 -6.57 8.45 -9.10
C SER A 331 -5.52 7.35 -8.95
N THR A 332 -5.85 6.11 -9.30
CA THR A 332 -4.87 5.02 -9.46
C THR A 332 -4.29 4.98 -10.87
N LYS A 333 -4.68 5.90 -11.76
CA LYS A 333 -4.21 5.97 -13.15
C LYS A 333 -3.51 7.27 -13.52
N LEU A 334 -3.81 8.35 -12.81
CA LEU A 334 -3.19 9.65 -13.03
C LEU A 334 -2.31 10.02 -11.83
N THR A 335 -1.00 10.04 -12.05
CA THR A 335 -0.03 10.56 -11.08
C THR A 335 0.26 12.02 -11.34
N GLN A 336 0.45 12.78 -10.25
CA GLN A 336 0.87 14.19 -10.31
C GLN A 336 2.38 14.35 -10.11
N ASN A 337 3.08 13.28 -9.73
CA ASN A 337 4.52 13.33 -9.62
C ASN A 337 5.17 13.25 -10.99
N VAL A 338 5.94 14.28 -11.29
CA VAL A 338 6.61 14.49 -12.58
C VAL A 338 7.57 13.34 -12.89
N ASP A 339 8.32 12.84 -11.90
CA ASP A 339 9.28 11.76 -12.10
C ASP A 339 8.59 10.44 -12.43
N LEU A 340 7.49 10.12 -11.72
CA LEU A 340 6.71 8.92 -12.00
C LEU A 340 5.94 9.04 -13.32
N LEU A 341 5.37 10.22 -13.61
CA LEU A 341 4.69 10.48 -14.88
C LEU A 341 5.65 10.34 -16.06
N GLY A 342 6.89 10.81 -15.92
CA GLY A 342 7.94 10.67 -16.92
C GLY A 342 8.27 9.21 -17.22
N LEU A 343 8.20 8.33 -16.23
CA LEU A 343 8.33 6.89 -16.42
C LEU A 343 7.08 6.28 -17.07
N LEU A 344 5.87 6.61 -16.61
CA LEU A 344 4.64 6.02 -17.17
C LEU A 344 4.40 6.45 -18.62
N LYS A 345 4.78 7.68 -18.98
CA LYS A 345 4.72 8.22 -20.35
C LYS A 345 6.05 8.10 -21.11
N TRP A 346 6.91 7.15 -20.73
CA TRP A 346 8.26 7.04 -21.29
C TRP A 346 8.34 6.97 -22.81
N ARG A 347 7.34 6.36 -23.47
CA ARG A 347 7.27 6.29 -24.95
C ARG A 347 7.17 7.65 -25.63
N SER A 348 6.69 8.67 -24.93
CA SER A 348 6.62 10.04 -25.46
C SER A 348 7.97 10.76 -25.43
N ASN A 349 8.88 10.35 -24.53
CA ASN A 349 10.15 11.04 -24.27
C ASN A 349 11.31 10.05 -24.02
N ILE A 350 11.64 9.25 -25.04
CA ILE A 350 12.68 8.20 -24.94
C ILE A 350 14.06 8.79 -24.59
N SER A 351 14.37 10.01 -25.03
CA SER A 351 15.65 10.68 -24.74
C SER A 351 15.91 10.93 -23.26
N LEU A 352 14.85 11.10 -22.46
CA LEU A 352 14.93 11.34 -21.01
C LEU A 352 14.79 10.06 -20.19
N LEU A 353 14.62 8.90 -20.83
CA LEU A 353 14.32 7.62 -20.16
C LEU A 353 15.36 7.25 -19.10
N GLN A 354 16.65 7.40 -19.42
CA GLN A 354 17.73 7.11 -18.49
C GLN A 354 17.66 7.99 -17.23
N GLN A 355 17.29 9.26 -17.40
CA GLN A 355 17.11 10.19 -16.29
C GLN A 355 15.86 9.81 -15.47
N ASN A 356 14.75 9.50 -16.13
CA ASN A 356 13.49 9.14 -15.46
C ASN A 356 13.66 7.89 -14.60
N LEU A 357 14.35 6.85 -15.08
CA LEU A 357 14.66 5.65 -14.29
C LEU A 357 15.50 5.97 -13.04
N ARG A 358 16.43 6.92 -13.13
CA ARG A 358 17.23 7.36 -11.98
C ARG A 358 16.43 8.19 -10.99
N GLN A 359 15.48 9.00 -11.46
CA GLN A 359 14.63 9.80 -10.58
C GLN A 359 13.55 8.96 -9.89
N LEU A 360 13.07 7.88 -10.50
CA LEU A 360 12.13 6.94 -9.87
C LEU A 360 12.64 6.47 -8.49
N MET A 361 13.94 6.19 -8.38
CA MET A 361 14.57 5.74 -7.14
C MET A 361 14.61 6.82 -6.03
N LYS A 362 14.15 8.05 -6.32
CA LYS A 362 14.04 9.16 -5.37
C LYS A 362 12.58 9.54 -5.06
N VAL A 363 11.61 8.95 -5.77
CA VAL A 363 10.18 9.21 -5.56
C VAL A 363 9.77 8.69 -4.17
N GLU A 364 8.81 9.36 -3.54
CA GLU A 364 8.27 8.91 -2.27
C GLU A 364 7.63 7.52 -2.41
N GLY A 365 8.02 6.57 -1.55
CA GLY A 365 7.53 5.19 -1.63
C GLY A 365 6.01 5.07 -1.60
N GLY A 366 5.32 5.99 -0.91
CA GLY A 366 3.85 6.03 -0.84
C GLY A 366 3.17 6.33 -2.18
N GLU A 367 3.89 6.93 -3.12
CA GLU A 367 3.40 7.16 -4.48
C GLU A 367 3.70 5.97 -5.40
N VAL A 368 4.91 5.42 -5.31
CA VAL A 368 5.31 4.22 -6.07
C VAL A 368 4.36 3.05 -5.78
N VAL A 369 3.99 2.82 -4.51
CA VAL A 369 3.07 1.71 -4.15
C VAL A 369 1.65 1.92 -4.66
N LYS A 370 1.18 3.17 -4.85
CA LYS A 370 -0.15 3.45 -5.42
C LYS A 370 -0.24 3.04 -6.89
N PHE A 371 0.85 3.23 -7.61
CA PHE A 371 0.98 2.89 -9.03
C PHE A 371 1.86 1.65 -9.23
N LEU A 372 1.93 0.74 -8.25
CA LEU A 372 2.88 -0.37 -8.26
C LEU A 372 2.75 -1.22 -9.53
N GLN A 373 1.51 -1.56 -9.92
CA GLN A 373 1.23 -2.33 -11.13
C GLN A 373 1.72 -1.59 -12.38
N ASP A 374 1.25 -0.36 -12.60
CA ASP A 374 1.60 0.42 -13.81
C ASP A 374 3.11 0.73 -13.87
N THR A 375 3.77 0.92 -12.71
CA THR A 375 5.22 1.12 -12.60
C THR A 375 5.98 -0.14 -13.00
N LEU A 376 5.61 -1.31 -12.48
CA LEU A 376 6.25 -2.58 -12.82
C LEU A 376 6.01 -2.93 -14.30
N ASP A 377 4.80 -2.73 -14.82
CA ASP A 377 4.47 -2.93 -16.22
C ASP A 377 5.32 -2.02 -17.12
N ALA A 378 5.48 -0.74 -16.76
CA ALA A 378 6.35 0.19 -17.49
C ALA A 378 7.82 -0.28 -17.47
N LEU A 379 8.34 -0.68 -16.31
CA LEU A 379 9.72 -1.18 -16.16
C LEU A 379 9.99 -2.40 -17.04
N PHE A 380 9.13 -3.40 -17.02
CA PHE A 380 9.31 -4.60 -17.84
C PHE A 380 9.11 -4.31 -19.34
N ASN A 381 8.18 -3.44 -19.72
CA ASN A 381 8.03 -3.02 -21.11
C ASN A 381 9.27 -2.29 -21.62
N ILE A 382 9.88 -1.39 -20.81
CA ILE A 382 11.15 -0.73 -21.15
C ILE A 382 12.25 -1.76 -21.39
N MET A 383 12.37 -2.76 -20.52
CA MET A 383 13.35 -3.84 -20.63
C MET A 383 13.14 -4.70 -21.89
N MET A 384 11.90 -4.93 -22.31
CA MET A 384 11.59 -5.72 -23.52
C MET A 384 11.76 -4.92 -24.81
N GLU A 385 11.34 -3.66 -24.86
CA GLU A 385 11.39 -2.80 -26.06
C GLU A 385 12.80 -2.25 -26.36
N ASN A 386 13.68 -2.18 -25.35
CA ASN A 386 15.07 -1.73 -25.51
C ASN A 386 16.04 -2.92 -25.39
N SER A 387 15.79 -3.98 -26.16
CA SER A 387 16.53 -5.24 -26.04
C SER A 387 18.04 -5.12 -26.21
N ASP A 388 18.49 -4.14 -27.00
CA ASP A 388 19.86 -4.02 -27.51
C ASP A 388 20.80 -3.27 -26.54
N SER A 389 20.25 -2.71 -25.46
CA SER A 389 21.00 -1.89 -24.51
C SER A 389 21.06 -2.52 -23.12
N ASP A 390 22.22 -3.10 -22.80
CA ASP A 390 22.55 -3.60 -21.46
C ASP A 390 22.47 -2.50 -20.38
N THR A 391 22.52 -1.22 -20.79
CA THR A 391 22.39 -0.08 -19.88
C THR A 391 20.97 0.02 -19.30
N PHE A 392 19.94 -0.17 -20.14
CA PHE A 392 18.56 -0.12 -19.66
C PHE A 392 18.20 -1.36 -18.84
N ASP A 393 18.72 -2.53 -19.20
CA ASP A 393 18.55 -3.75 -18.39
C ASP A 393 19.05 -3.54 -16.95
N THR A 394 20.22 -2.90 -16.80
CA THR A 394 20.81 -2.59 -15.50
C THR A 394 19.97 -1.58 -14.71
N LEU A 395 19.51 -0.49 -15.35
CA LEU A 395 18.71 0.53 -14.68
C LEU A 395 17.32 0.04 -14.27
N VAL A 396 16.69 -0.80 -15.10
CA VAL A 396 15.42 -1.43 -14.74
C VAL A 396 15.62 -2.41 -13.59
N PHE A 397 16.71 -3.18 -13.58
CA PHE A 397 17.04 -4.06 -12.46
C PHE A 397 17.23 -3.28 -11.15
N ASP A 398 17.97 -2.17 -11.18
CA ASP A 398 18.14 -1.29 -10.01
C ASP A 398 16.81 -0.72 -9.51
N ALA A 399 15.93 -0.30 -10.43
CA ALA A 399 14.59 0.16 -10.11
C ALA A 399 13.73 -0.94 -9.48
N LEU A 400 13.80 -2.18 -9.98
CA LEU A 400 13.10 -3.33 -9.40
C LEU A 400 13.60 -3.64 -7.99
N VAL A 401 14.92 -3.65 -7.78
CA VAL A 401 15.54 -3.84 -6.45
C VAL A 401 15.09 -2.74 -5.49
N PHE A 402 15.00 -1.49 -5.96
CA PHE A 402 14.48 -0.38 -5.16
C PHE A 402 13.02 -0.58 -4.76
N ILE A 403 12.13 -0.94 -5.70
CA ILE A 403 10.70 -1.18 -5.42
C ILE A 403 10.51 -2.33 -4.43
N ILE A 404 11.21 -3.45 -4.63
CA ILE A 404 11.16 -4.59 -3.71
C ILE A 404 11.68 -4.18 -2.32
N GLY A 405 12.78 -3.41 -2.29
CA GLY A 405 13.34 -2.87 -1.06
C GLY A 405 12.37 -1.94 -0.31
N LEU A 406 11.58 -1.14 -1.03
CA LEU A 406 10.51 -0.32 -0.45
C LEU A 406 9.43 -1.18 0.21
N ILE A 407 8.98 -2.25 -0.46
CA ILE A 407 7.92 -3.14 0.06
C ILE A 407 8.39 -3.98 1.25
N ALA A 408 9.69 -4.28 1.31
CA ALA A 408 10.29 -4.97 2.45
C ALA A 408 10.31 -4.11 3.74
N ASP A 409 10.25 -2.78 3.61
CA ASP A 409 10.18 -1.85 4.75
C ASP A 409 8.88 -2.07 5.54
N ARG A 410 8.97 -2.05 6.88
CA ARG A 410 7.83 -2.18 7.80
C ARG A 410 6.69 -1.22 7.46
N LYS A 411 6.99 -0.04 6.91
CA LYS A 411 5.97 0.94 6.48
C LYS A 411 5.09 0.41 5.35
N PHE A 412 5.60 -0.45 4.47
CA PHE A 412 4.91 -0.91 3.27
C PHE A 412 4.72 -2.44 3.22
N GLN A 413 4.99 -3.16 4.31
CA GLN A 413 4.88 -4.61 4.36
C GLN A 413 3.48 -5.16 4.01
N HIS A 414 2.42 -4.37 4.20
CA HIS A 414 1.06 -4.73 3.79
C HIS A 414 0.88 -4.79 2.26
N PHE A 415 1.85 -4.31 1.47
CA PHE A 415 1.88 -4.46 0.00
C PHE A 415 2.54 -5.76 -0.49
N ASN A 416 3.10 -6.61 0.39
CA ASN A 416 3.63 -7.91 -0.04
C ASN A 416 2.58 -8.77 -0.78
N PRO A 417 1.32 -8.91 -0.29
CA PRO A 417 0.26 -9.61 -1.02
C PRO A 417 -0.08 -8.99 -2.38
N VAL A 418 0.06 -7.67 -2.52
CA VAL A 418 -0.17 -6.93 -3.78
C VAL A 418 0.89 -7.33 -4.81
N LEU A 419 2.17 -7.34 -4.41
CA LEU A 419 3.28 -7.76 -5.27
C LEU A 419 3.16 -9.25 -5.67
N GLU A 420 2.82 -10.13 -4.73
CA GLU A 420 2.54 -11.55 -4.99
C GLU A 420 1.40 -11.74 -6.00
N THR A 421 0.32 -10.98 -5.83
CA THR A 421 -0.84 -11.04 -6.75
C THR A 421 -0.45 -10.54 -8.14
N TYR A 422 0.36 -9.48 -8.23
CA TYR A 422 0.88 -8.97 -9.50
C TYR A 422 1.72 -10.04 -10.22
N ILE A 423 2.71 -10.64 -9.55
CA ILE A 423 3.56 -11.68 -10.12
C ILE A 423 2.72 -12.86 -10.62
N ARG A 424 1.73 -13.29 -9.84
CA ARG A 424 0.90 -14.46 -10.18
C ARG A 424 -0.09 -14.19 -11.31
N LYS A 425 -0.76 -13.03 -11.33
CA LYS A 425 -1.92 -12.78 -12.22
C LYS A 425 -1.71 -11.76 -13.32
N HIS A 426 -0.84 -10.76 -13.14
CA HIS A 426 -0.74 -9.61 -14.05
C HIS A 426 0.57 -9.57 -14.83
N PHE A 427 1.66 -10.07 -14.24
CA PHE A 427 2.96 -10.10 -14.89
C PHE A 427 2.93 -10.94 -16.18
N SER A 428 3.46 -10.37 -17.28
CA SER A 428 3.32 -10.93 -18.64
C SER A 428 4.64 -10.97 -19.44
N ALA A 429 5.76 -10.50 -18.89
CA ALA A 429 7.03 -10.45 -19.63
C ALA A 429 7.71 -11.83 -19.72
N THR A 430 7.64 -12.46 -20.89
CA THR A 430 8.07 -13.86 -21.13
C THR A 430 9.57 -14.03 -21.29
N LEU A 431 10.31 -12.98 -21.68
CA LEU A 431 11.76 -13.00 -21.87
C LEU A 431 12.51 -12.27 -20.74
N ALA A 432 11.82 -11.77 -19.72
CA ALA A 432 12.45 -11.07 -18.61
C ALA A 432 13.47 -11.94 -17.87
N TYR A 433 13.27 -13.26 -17.80
CA TYR A 433 14.20 -14.17 -17.11
C TYR A 433 15.63 -14.11 -17.68
N THR A 434 15.81 -13.99 -19.00
CA THR A 434 17.15 -13.97 -19.61
C THR A 434 17.92 -12.72 -19.21
N LYS A 435 17.26 -11.57 -19.26
CA LYS A 435 17.82 -10.25 -18.90
C LYS A 435 18.07 -10.13 -17.40
N LEU A 436 17.10 -10.51 -16.55
CA LEU A 436 17.25 -10.48 -15.10
C LEU A 436 18.39 -11.38 -14.62
N THR A 437 18.48 -12.61 -15.13
CA THR A 437 19.58 -13.53 -14.78
C THR A 437 20.92 -13.01 -15.27
N LYS A 438 21.00 -12.42 -16.47
CA LYS A 438 22.23 -11.81 -17.01
C LYS A 438 22.71 -10.65 -16.13
N VAL A 439 21.83 -9.72 -15.74
CA VAL A 439 22.20 -8.58 -14.90
C VAL A 439 22.62 -9.03 -13.49
N LEU A 440 21.86 -9.96 -12.89
CA LEU A 440 22.21 -10.51 -11.57
C LEU A 440 23.58 -11.20 -11.62
N LYS A 441 23.85 -12.00 -12.65
CA LYS A 441 25.16 -12.62 -12.87
C LYS A 441 26.28 -11.58 -12.95
N ASN A 442 26.08 -10.51 -13.73
CA ASN A 442 27.06 -9.43 -13.85
C ASN A 442 27.35 -8.74 -12.50
N TYR A 443 26.34 -8.59 -11.64
CA TYR A 443 26.53 -8.01 -10.30
C TYR A 443 27.34 -8.95 -9.41
N VAL A 444 27.07 -10.25 -9.46
CA VAL A 444 27.82 -11.27 -8.70
C VAL A 444 29.27 -11.39 -9.19
N ASP A 445 29.49 -11.41 -10.50
CA ASP A 445 30.83 -11.45 -11.12
C ASP A 445 31.68 -10.23 -10.72
N ASN A 446 31.04 -9.06 -10.53
CA ASN A 446 31.69 -7.80 -10.15
C ASN A 446 31.44 -7.40 -8.69
N ALA A 447 31.23 -8.39 -7.79
CA ALA A 447 30.85 -8.17 -6.40
C ALA A 447 31.76 -7.18 -5.64
N GLU A 448 33.06 -7.13 -5.96
CA GLU A 448 34.00 -6.21 -5.32
C GLU A 448 33.72 -4.73 -5.64
N LYS A 449 33.31 -4.43 -6.88
CA LYS A 449 33.04 -3.05 -7.32
C LYS A 449 31.61 -2.62 -7.02
N LEU A 450 30.67 -3.56 -7.09
CA LEU A 450 29.22 -3.32 -6.94
C LEU A 450 28.68 -3.80 -5.59
N THR A 451 29.50 -3.73 -4.54
CA THR A 451 29.20 -4.33 -3.23
C THR A 451 27.84 -3.85 -2.67
N GLU A 452 27.56 -2.55 -2.74
CA GLU A 452 26.31 -1.99 -2.21
C GLU A 452 25.08 -2.38 -3.05
N GLN A 453 25.19 -2.30 -4.37
CA GLN A 453 24.12 -2.66 -5.30
C GLN A 453 23.79 -4.14 -5.17
N LEU A 454 24.82 -4.99 -5.12
CA LEU A 454 24.66 -6.43 -4.93
C LEU A 454 24.05 -6.75 -3.57
N LEU A 455 24.46 -6.07 -2.49
CA LEU A 455 23.84 -6.28 -1.17
C LEU A 455 22.33 -5.96 -1.18
N ARG A 456 21.91 -4.90 -1.88
CA ARG A 456 20.49 -4.57 -2.05
C ARG A 456 19.77 -5.63 -2.89
N ALA A 457 20.40 -6.08 -3.98
CA ALA A 457 19.86 -7.15 -4.83
C ALA A 457 19.71 -8.47 -4.05
N MET A 458 20.66 -8.84 -3.19
CA MET A 458 20.58 -10.03 -2.33
C MET A 458 19.39 -9.96 -1.38
N LYS A 459 19.09 -8.78 -0.80
CA LYS A 459 17.91 -8.62 0.07
C LYS A 459 16.59 -8.76 -0.70
N ALA A 460 16.59 -8.43 -1.98
CA ALA A 460 15.45 -8.55 -2.89
C ALA A 460 15.40 -9.90 -3.64
N LEU A 461 16.36 -10.81 -3.37
CA LEU A 461 16.62 -11.99 -4.20
C LEU A 461 15.41 -12.91 -4.35
N GLU A 462 14.65 -13.10 -3.27
CA GLU A 462 13.42 -13.91 -3.27
C GLU A 462 12.45 -13.45 -4.37
N TYR A 463 12.10 -12.17 -4.39
CA TYR A 463 11.17 -11.62 -5.38
C TYR A 463 11.77 -11.54 -6.79
N ILE A 464 13.08 -11.28 -6.90
CA ILE A 464 13.78 -11.33 -8.20
C ILE A 464 13.65 -12.73 -8.82
N PHE A 465 13.87 -13.78 -8.02
CA PHE A 465 13.70 -15.16 -8.48
C PHE A 465 12.23 -15.50 -8.77
N LYS A 466 11.27 -14.99 -8.00
CA LYS A 466 9.84 -15.13 -8.34
C LYS A 466 9.52 -14.54 -9.73
N PHE A 467 10.08 -13.39 -10.09
CA PHE A 467 9.94 -12.83 -11.44
C PHE A 467 10.61 -13.70 -12.51
N ILE A 468 11.84 -14.17 -12.27
CA ILE A 468 12.59 -15.07 -13.18
C ILE A 468 11.81 -16.35 -13.43
N VAL A 469 11.37 -17.03 -12.37
CA VAL A 469 10.61 -18.29 -12.43
C VAL A 469 9.28 -18.06 -13.12
N ARG A 470 8.53 -17.02 -12.75
CA ARG A 470 7.24 -16.70 -13.39
C ARG A 470 7.40 -16.43 -14.88
N SER A 471 8.41 -15.65 -15.25
CA SER A 471 8.74 -15.35 -16.66
C SER A 471 9.03 -16.64 -17.43
N ARG A 472 9.81 -17.57 -16.85
CA ARG A 472 10.08 -18.89 -17.45
C ARG A 472 8.83 -19.76 -17.58
N VAL A 473 7.96 -19.80 -16.57
CA VAL A 473 6.69 -20.53 -16.63
C VAL A 473 5.81 -20.00 -17.76
N LEU A 474 5.70 -18.68 -17.91
CA LEU A 474 4.94 -18.05 -19.01
C LEU A 474 5.56 -18.38 -20.38
N PHE A 475 6.88 -18.38 -20.49
CA PHE A 475 7.57 -18.78 -21.71
C PHE A 475 7.26 -20.24 -22.08
N ASN A 476 7.31 -21.16 -21.11
CA ASN A 476 7.01 -22.58 -21.34
C ASN A 476 5.57 -22.81 -21.80
N GLN A 477 4.62 -22.02 -21.30
CA GLN A 477 3.21 -22.08 -21.73
C GLN A 477 3.01 -21.69 -23.20
N LEU A 478 3.85 -20.81 -23.74
CA LEU A 478 3.73 -20.33 -25.12
C LEU A 478 4.57 -21.14 -26.12
N TYR A 479 5.70 -21.70 -25.69
CA TYR A 479 6.72 -22.28 -26.58
C TYR A 479 7.04 -23.75 -26.30
N GLU A 480 6.23 -24.46 -25.50
CA GLU A 480 6.31 -25.92 -25.27
C GLU A 480 7.73 -26.38 -24.88
N ASN A 481 8.32 -25.76 -23.85
CA ASN A 481 9.66 -26.07 -23.30
C ASN A 481 10.87 -25.83 -24.23
N LYS A 482 10.72 -25.11 -25.35
CA LYS A 482 11.91 -24.65 -26.11
C LYS A 482 12.84 -23.80 -25.22
N GLY A 483 14.15 -23.89 -25.47
CA GLY A 483 15.17 -23.13 -24.73
C GLY A 483 15.40 -23.58 -23.27
N GLU A 484 14.96 -24.78 -22.88
CA GLU A 484 15.19 -25.31 -21.53
C GLU A 484 16.67 -25.51 -21.21
N ALA A 485 17.44 -26.04 -22.17
CA ALA A 485 18.88 -26.21 -22.03
C ALA A 485 19.58 -24.86 -21.76
N ASP A 486 19.26 -23.83 -22.54
CA ASP A 486 19.86 -22.50 -22.38
C ASP A 486 19.50 -21.86 -21.04
N PHE A 487 18.26 -22.04 -20.57
CA PHE A 487 17.84 -21.58 -19.25
C PHE A 487 18.58 -22.31 -18.12
N MET A 488 18.67 -23.64 -18.21
CA MET A 488 19.39 -24.45 -17.23
C MET A 488 20.87 -24.06 -17.17
N GLU A 489 21.50 -23.89 -18.33
CA GLU A 489 22.89 -23.45 -18.45
C GLU A 489 23.09 -22.03 -17.86
N SER A 490 22.15 -21.11 -18.12
CA SER A 490 22.18 -19.76 -17.56
C SER A 490 22.11 -19.76 -16.03
N LEU A 491 21.24 -20.58 -15.44
CA LEU A 491 21.16 -20.75 -13.98
C LEU A 491 22.41 -21.41 -13.41
N ARG A 492 22.94 -22.47 -14.05
CA ARG A 492 24.21 -23.10 -13.63
C ARG A 492 25.33 -22.08 -13.59
N ASN A 493 25.47 -21.29 -14.66
CA ASN A 493 26.48 -20.23 -14.74
C ASN A 493 26.31 -19.17 -13.65
N LEU A 494 25.07 -18.81 -13.29
CA LEU A 494 24.82 -17.91 -12.16
C LEU A 494 25.27 -18.53 -10.82
N PHE A 495 24.96 -19.80 -10.57
CA PHE A 495 25.45 -20.50 -9.36
C PHE A 495 26.97 -20.63 -9.34
N THR A 496 27.61 -20.84 -10.49
CA THR A 496 29.07 -20.80 -10.61
C THR A 496 29.62 -19.43 -10.22
N SER A 497 29.01 -18.34 -10.69
CA SER A 497 29.36 -16.98 -10.26
C SER A 497 29.21 -16.78 -8.75
N PHE A 498 28.14 -17.30 -8.14
CA PHE A 498 27.98 -17.29 -6.68
C PHE A 498 29.11 -18.06 -5.98
N ASN A 499 29.49 -19.22 -6.49
CA ASN A 499 30.57 -20.05 -5.95
C ASN A 499 31.92 -19.32 -5.99
N ASP A 500 32.21 -18.65 -7.10
CA ASP A 500 33.43 -17.84 -7.28
C ASP A 500 33.44 -16.63 -6.33
N MET A 501 32.29 -15.95 -6.20
CA MET A 501 32.11 -14.87 -5.23
C MET A 501 32.38 -15.37 -3.81
N MET A 502 31.82 -16.52 -3.40
CA MET A 502 32.04 -17.08 -2.06
C MET A 502 33.50 -17.44 -1.80
N ASN A 503 34.20 -17.98 -2.81
CA ASN A 503 35.59 -18.40 -2.73
C ASN A 503 36.61 -17.25 -2.78
N SER A 504 36.20 -16.05 -3.19
CA SER A 504 37.09 -14.87 -3.23
C SER A 504 37.66 -14.52 -1.84
N ASN A 505 38.90 -14.01 -1.76
CA ASN A 505 39.49 -13.61 -0.46
C ASN A 505 39.24 -12.13 -0.11
N SER A 506 38.40 -11.44 -0.87
CA SER A 506 38.16 -10.00 -0.70
C SER A 506 37.38 -9.70 0.59
N GLU A 507 37.94 -8.87 1.47
CA GLU A 507 37.31 -8.50 2.74
C GLU A 507 36.05 -7.64 2.54
N ASN A 508 36.01 -6.83 1.48
CA ASN A 508 34.88 -5.96 1.15
C ASN A 508 33.59 -6.75 0.86
N THR A 509 33.71 -8.00 0.43
CA THR A 509 32.55 -8.85 0.07
C THR A 509 31.90 -9.57 1.25
N GLY A 510 32.44 -9.44 2.47
CA GLY A 510 31.98 -10.20 3.64
C GLY A 510 30.48 -10.06 3.94
N MET A 511 29.93 -8.84 3.85
CA MET A 511 28.50 -8.60 4.06
C MET A 511 27.63 -9.24 2.98
N VAL A 512 28.07 -9.17 1.72
CA VAL A 512 27.36 -9.77 0.58
C VAL A 512 27.35 -11.30 0.71
N LYS A 513 28.47 -11.92 1.11
CA LYS A 513 28.54 -13.37 1.36
C LYS A 513 27.58 -13.80 2.47
N GLY A 514 27.53 -13.04 3.56
CA GLY A 514 26.55 -13.28 4.63
C GLY A 514 25.11 -13.13 4.14
N ALA A 515 24.82 -12.15 3.30
CA ALA A 515 23.50 -11.97 2.70
C ALA A 515 23.16 -13.11 1.72
N ALA A 516 24.10 -13.58 0.91
CA ALA A 516 23.90 -14.70 0.01
C ALA A 516 23.54 -15.97 0.79
N LEU A 517 24.23 -16.27 1.88
CA LEU A 517 23.89 -17.41 2.76
C LEU A 517 22.48 -17.30 3.36
N LYS A 518 21.99 -16.08 3.59
CA LYS A 518 20.65 -15.85 4.15
C LYS A 518 19.53 -15.92 3.10
N TYR A 519 19.75 -15.36 1.92
CA TYR A 519 18.68 -15.17 0.92
C TYR A 519 18.72 -16.17 -0.23
N VAL A 520 19.84 -16.83 -0.53
CA VAL A 520 19.87 -17.87 -1.56
C VAL A 520 18.98 -19.06 -1.19
N PRO A 521 18.89 -19.54 0.07
CA PRO A 521 17.96 -20.63 0.42
C PRO A 521 16.48 -20.29 0.18
N THR A 522 16.09 -19.02 0.23
CA THR A 522 14.66 -18.65 0.11
C THR A 522 14.12 -18.84 -1.31
N ILE A 523 14.98 -18.92 -2.31
CA ILE A 523 14.58 -19.10 -3.72
C ILE A 523 14.23 -20.57 -4.06
N VAL A 524 14.55 -21.51 -3.17
CA VAL A 524 14.47 -22.96 -3.43
C VAL A 524 13.08 -23.38 -3.89
N ASN A 525 12.04 -22.93 -3.18
CA ASN A 525 10.67 -23.36 -3.44
C ASN A 525 10.15 -22.88 -4.80
N ASP A 526 10.60 -21.69 -5.24
CA ASP A 526 10.24 -21.14 -6.55
C ASP A 526 11.06 -21.80 -7.67
N VAL A 527 12.37 -21.95 -7.50
CA VAL A 527 13.27 -22.50 -8.54
C VAL A 527 12.95 -23.96 -8.85
N LYS A 528 12.52 -24.76 -7.86
CA LYS A 528 12.14 -26.17 -8.10
C LYS A 528 11.00 -26.34 -9.12
N LEU A 529 10.21 -25.29 -9.37
CA LEU A 529 9.10 -25.34 -10.34
C LEU A 529 9.59 -25.40 -11.79
N VAL A 530 10.82 -24.97 -12.05
CA VAL A 530 11.39 -24.82 -13.40
C VAL A 530 12.79 -25.43 -13.55
N PHE A 531 13.32 -26.06 -12.50
CA PHE A 531 14.66 -26.63 -12.46
C PHE A 531 14.66 -27.97 -11.72
N ASP A 532 15.50 -28.91 -12.18
CA ASP A 532 15.59 -30.24 -11.58
C ASP A 532 16.07 -30.18 -10.11
N PRO A 533 15.28 -30.71 -9.14
CA PRO A 533 15.61 -30.66 -7.71
C PRO A 533 16.95 -31.34 -7.36
N LYS A 534 17.32 -32.40 -8.08
CA LYS A 534 18.55 -33.16 -7.82
C LYS A 534 19.78 -32.36 -8.25
N GLU A 535 19.75 -31.77 -9.44
CA GLU A 535 20.79 -30.87 -9.92
C GLU A 535 20.89 -29.60 -9.05
N LEU A 536 19.76 -29.04 -8.61
CA LEU A 536 19.75 -27.90 -7.69
C LEU A 536 20.47 -28.25 -6.38
N SER A 537 20.23 -29.45 -5.85
CA SER A 537 20.87 -29.93 -4.62
C SER A 537 22.40 -30.02 -4.75
N LYS A 538 22.92 -30.37 -5.94
CA LYS A 538 24.36 -30.36 -6.23
C LYS A 538 24.93 -28.94 -6.22
N LEU A 539 24.24 -27.98 -6.86
CA LEU A 539 24.66 -26.57 -6.91
C LEU A 539 24.71 -25.95 -5.50
N PHE A 540 23.69 -26.20 -4.67
CA PHE A 540 23.70 -25.77 -3.27
C PHE A 540 24.82 -26.44 -2.45
N THR A 541 25.11 -27.72 -2.70
CA THR A 541 26.22 -28.41 -2.04
C THR A 541 27.56 -27.74 -2.36
N GLU A 542 27.80 -27.43 -3.64
CA GLU A 542 29.00 -26.70 -4.07
C GLU A 542 29.08 -25.31 -3.43
N PHE A 543 27.97 -24.57 -3.41
CA PHE A 543 27.87 -23.25 -2.78
C PHE A 543 28.26 -23.25 -1.30
N ILE A 544 27.76 -24.23 -0.52
CA ILE A 544 28.08 -24.37 0.91
C ILE A 544 29.54 -24.78 1.13
N LEU A 545 30.12 -25.58 0.23
CA LEU A 545 31.52 -26.01 0.31
C LEU A 545 32.49 -24.86 -0.03
N LYS A 546 32.08 -23.90 -0.85
CA LYS A 546 32.89 -22.72 -1.23
C LYS A 546 32.88 -21.59 -0.19
N VAL A 547 32.17 -21.76 0.93
CA VAL A 547 32.21 -20.81 2.05
C VAL A 547 33.60 -20.84 2.71
N PRO A 548 34.27 -19.68 2.92
CA PRO A 548 35.61 -19.64 3.52
C PRO A 548 35.66 -20.27 4.91
N LEU A 549 36.67 -21.11 5.16
CA LEU A 549 36.85 -21.81 6.43
C LEU A 549 37.06 -20.82 7.60
N GLY A 550 36.37 -21.03 8.72
CA GLY A 550 36.49 -20.22 9.93
C GLY A 550 35.82 -18.84 9.88
N ARG A 551 35.23 -18.44 8.73
CA ARG A 551 34.41 -17.23 8.61
C ARG A 551 32.96 -17.63 8.34
N LEU A 552 32.01 -16.79 8.75
CA LEU A 552 30.57 -16.96 8.50
C LEU A 552 29.99 -18.32 8.97
N VAL A 553 30.60 -18.94 10.00
CA VAL A 553 30.20 -20.29 10.46
C VAL A 553 28.73 -20.32 10.88
N LYS A 554 28.28 -19.31 11.63
CA LYS A 554 26.88 -19.18 12.05
C LYS A 554 25.93 -19.10 10.85
N GLN A 555 26.20 -18.19 9.90
CA GLN A 555 25.37 -18.00 8.71
C GLN A 555 25.34 -19.24 7.82
N LYS A 556 26.46 -19.98 7.75
CA LYS A 556 26.54 -21.25 7.02
C LYS A 556 25.64 -22.32 7.64
N LEU A 557 25.64 -22.44 8.97
CA LEU A 557 24.76 -23.37 9.68
C LEU A 557 23.29 -22.97 9.57
N GLU A 558 22.97 -21.67 9.67
CA GLU A 558 21.61 -21.14 9.44
C GLU A 558 21.12 -21.45 8.03
N CYS A 559 21.96 -21.25 7.01
CA CYS A 559 21.65 -21.59 5.62
C CYS A 559 21.34 -23.10 5.44
N LEU A 560 22.09 -23.98 6.11
CA LEU A 560 21.81 -25.42 6.10
C LEU A 560 20.48 -25.76 6.79
N ILE A 561 20.13 -25.06 7.88
CA ILE A 561 18.84 -25.21 8.56
C ILE A 561 17.71 -24.80 7.61
N ASP A 562 17.85 -23.69 6.89
CA ASP A 562 16.84 -23.23 5.92
C ASP A 562 16.66 -24.23 4.77
N ILE A 563 17.73 -24.88 4.30
CA ILE A 563 17.66 -25.95 3.30
C ILE A 563 16.92 -27.17 3.84
N VAL A 564 17.12 -27.55 5.11
CA VAL A 564 16.40 -28.68 5.74
C VAL A 564 14.90 -28.39 5.86
N HIS A 565 14.52 -27.15 6.14
CA HIS A 565 13.12 -26.72 6.17
C HIS A 565 12.49 -26.53 4.78
N SER A 566 13.29 -26.49 3.72
CA SER A 566 12.79 -26.40 2.35
C SER A 566 12.25 -27.73 1.84
N ASP A 567 11.43 -27.67 0.79
CA ASP A 567 10.88 -28.88 0.17
C ASP A 567 11.95 -29.80 -0.44
N LEU A 568 13.16 -29.31 -0.73
CA LEU A 568 14.24 -30.15 -1.28
C LEU A 568 14.58 -31.30 -0.34
N PHE A 569 14.66 -31.06 0.97
CA PHE A 569 15.04 -32.09 1.93
C PHE A 569 13.92 -33.14 2.15
N THR A 570 12.70 -32.88 1.67
CA THR A 570 11.60 -33.86 1.67
C THR A 570 11.75 -34.92 0.57
N HIS A 571 12.54 -34.65 -0.48
CA HIS A 571 12.82 -35.60 -1.56
C HIS A 571 13.97 -36.55 -1.21
N HIS A 572 13.79 -37.84 -1.53
CA HIS A 572 14.78 -38.89 -1.25
C HIS A 572 16.14 -38.61 -1.90
N ASP A 573 16.16 -38.37 -3.21
CA ASP A 573 17.40 -38.18 -3.97
C ASP A 573 18.18 -36.92 -3.55
N CYS A 574 17.47 -35.87 -3.13
CA CYS A 574 18.08 -34.64 -2.61
C CYS A 574 18.73 -34.89 -1.24
N ARG A 575 18.10 -35.69 -0.37
CA ARG A 575 18.70 -36.06 0.92
C ARG A 575 19.98 -36.86 0.78
N GLU A 576 20.08 -37.75 -0.20
CA GLU A 576 21.32 -38.49 -0.48
C GLU A 576 22.50 -37.57 -0.80
N ILE A 577 22.22 -36.40 -1.40
CA ILE A 577 23.23 -35.39 -1.71
C ILE A 577 23.56 -34.54 -0.48
N PHE A 578 22.55 -34.06 0.25
CA PHE A 578 22.74 -33.13 1.37
C PHE A 578 23.23 -33.78 2.66
N LEU A 579 22.80 -35.00 3.00
CA LEU A 579 23.15 -35.64 4.28
C LEU A 579 24.65 -35.87 4.47
N PRO A 580 25.40 -36.37 3.47
CA PRO A 580 26.85 -36.48 3.59
C PRO A 580 27.52 -35.13 3.92
N LEU A 581 27.13 -34.06 3.21
CA LEU A 581 27.61 -32.71 3.45
C LEU A 581 27.29 -32.24 4.88
N MET A 582 26.01 -32.29 5.27
CA MET A 582 25.53 -31.79 6.56
C MET A 582 26.18 -32.55 7.72
N THR A 583 26.30 -33.88 7.62
CA THR A 583 26.95 -34.70 8.65
C THR A 583 28.45 -34.39 8.77
N ASP A 584 29.16 -34.16 7.65
CA ASP A 584 30.57 -33.80 7.70
C ASP A 584 30.79 -32.39 8.29
N GLN A 585 29.93 -31.42 7.95
CA GLN A 585 29.98 -30.08 8.55
C GLN A 585 29.66 -30.11 10.05
N LEU A 586 28.59 -30.83 10.45
CA LEU A 586 28.23 -31.01 11.86
C LEU A 586 29.37 -31.64 12.66
N LYS A 587 29.98 -32.70 12.13
CA LYS A 587 31.12 -33.37 12.77
C LYS A 587 32.27 -32.39 13.00
N PHE A 588 32.67 -31.66 11.95
CA PHE A 588 33.78 -30.72 11.99
C PHE A 588 33.56 -29.60 13.02
N HIS A 589 32.40 -28.93 12.99
CA HIS A 589 32.11 -27.82 13.89
C HIS A 589 31.89 -28.27 15.34
N LEU A 590 31.26 -29.44 15.57
CA LEU A 590 31.11 -30.03 16.91
C LEU A 590 32.45 -30.44 17.52
N GLU A 591 33.40 -30.95 16.73
CA GLU A 591 34.75 -31.29 17.19
C GLU A 591 35.56 -30.03 17.55
N LYS A 592 35.39 -28.95 16.79
CA LYS A 592 36.03 -27.65 17.06
C LYS A 592 35.32 -26.79 18.12
N ARG A 593 34.14 -27.21 18.58
CA ARG A 593 33.26 -26.43 19.48
C ARG A 593 32.84 -25.07 18.91
N GLU A 594 32.69 -24.97 17.59
CA GLU A 594 32.21 -23.77 16.91
C GLU A 594 30.68 -23.77 16.85
N GLU A 595 30.04 -22.69 17.30
CA GLU A 595 28.57 -22.50 17.23
C GLU A 595 27.75 -23.75 17.64
N PRO A 596 27.94 -24.30 18.86
CA PRO A 596 27.31 -25.55 19.25
C PRO A 596 25.78 -25.46 19.17
N LYS A 597 25.18 -24.32 19.54
CA LYS A 597 23.71 -24.12 19.47
C LYS A 597 23.15 -24.30 18.06
N ALA A 598 23.81 -23.74 17.04
CA ALA A 598 23.36 -23.86 15.66
C ALA A 598 23.57 -25.30 15.13
N CYS A 599 24.67 -25.96 15.50
CA CYS A 599 24.88 -27.38 15.20
C CYS A 599 23.80 -28.28 15.82
N CYS A 600 23.39 -27.97 17.05
CA CYS A 600 22.32 -28.70 17.74
C CYS A 600 20.97 -28.54 17.02
N GLN A 601 20.65 -27.32 16.62
CA GLN A 601 19.42 -27.02 15.90
C GLN A 601 19.39 -27.76 14.55
N LEU A 602 20.46 -27.65 13.75
CA LEU A 602 20.56 -28.37 12.47
C LEU A 602 20.40 -29.88 12.63
N LEU A 603 21.07 -30.50 13.61
CA LEU A 603 20.91 -31.94 13.87
C LEU A 603 19.47 -32.29 14.28
N SER A 604 18.84 -31.45 15.11
CA SER A 604 17.45 -31.63 15.53
C SER A 604 16.52 -31.61 14.32
N ASP A 605 16.64 -30.60 13.46
CA ASP A 605 15.75 -30.40 12.32
C ASP A 605 15.93 -31.51 11.27
N ILE A 606 17.17 -31.98 11.04
CA ILE A 606 17.43 -33.16 10.19
C ILE A 606 16.69 -34.38 10.73
N LEU A 607 16.81 -34.66 12.03
CA LEU A 607 16.19 -35.83 12.65
C LEU A 607 14.66 -35.72 12.66
N GLU A 608 14.12 -34.52 12.84
CA GLU A 608 12.69 -34.26 12.78
C GLU A 608 12.14 -34.57 11.39
N VAL A 609 12.79 -34.10 10.33
CA VAL A 609 12.39 -34.43 8.96
C VAL A 609 12.52 -35.93 8.68
N LEU A 610 13.62 -36.58 9.10
CA LEU A 610 13.82 -38.02 8.89
C LEU A 610 12.81 -38.90 9.65
N TYR A 611 12.20 -38.37 10.72
CA TYR A 611 11.18 -39.07 11.50
C TYR A 611 9.77 -38.92 10.90
N ARG A 612 9.55 -37.93 10.04
CA ARG A 612 8.25 -37.75 9.39
C ARG A 612 7.90 -38.96 8.53
N LYS A 613 6.61 -39.33 8.51
CA LYS A 613 6.10 -40.49 7.77
C LYS A 613 5.86 -40.19 6.28
N ASP A 614 5.77 -38.92 5.90
CA ASP A 614 5.40 -38.47 4.57
C ASP A 614 6.61 -38.21 3.65
N VAL A 615 7.84 -38.42 4.12
CA VAL A 615 9.07 -38.12 3.37
C VAL A 615 9.70 -39.33 2.68
N GLY A 616 9.03 -40.49 2.64
CA GLY A 616 9.55 -41.72 2.04
C GLY A 616 10.57 -42.47 2.92
N PRO A 617 11.42 -43.35 2.36
CA PRO A 617 12.33 -44.17 3.16
C PRO A 617 13.46 -43.34 3.78
N THR A 618 13.68 -43.53 5.09
CA THR A 618 14.68 -42.78 5.88
C THR A 618 15.65 -43.67 6.65
N GLN A 619 15.51 -45.00 6.60
CA GLN A 619 16.34 -45.94 7.38
C GLN A 619 17.84 -45.78 7.07
N TRP A 620 18.20 -45.77 5.78
CA TRP A 620 19.57 -45.57 5.34
C TRP A 620 20.13 -44.20 5.76
N HIS A 621 19.32 -43.15 5.61
CA HIS A 621 19.67 -41.79 6.01
C HIS A 621 19.99 -41.68 7.50
N VAL A 622 19.18 -42.32 8.35
CA VAL A 622 19.42 -42.36 9.79
C VAL A 622 20.68 -43.15 10.13
N GLN A 623 20.94 -44.26 9.44
CA GLN A 623 22.17 -45.03 9.63
C GLN A 623 23.41 -44.16 9.38
N ILE A 624 23.44 -43.36 8.31
CA ILE A 624 24.54 -42.42 8.02
C ILE A 624 24.74 -41.42 9.17
N VAL A 625 23.65 -40.83 9.66
CA VAL A 625 23.71 -39.86 10.78
C VAL A 625 24.29 -40.53 12.03
N MET A 626 23.83 -41.74 12.37
CA MET A 626 24.33 -42.48 13.53
C MET A 626 25.82 -42.85 13.38
N GLU A 627 26.23 -43.40 12.25
CA GLU A 627 27.62 -43.82 12.02
C GLU A 627 28.59 -42.64 12.06
N LYS A 628 28.24 -41.50 11.46
CA LYS A 628 29.12 -40.33 11.38
C LYS A 628 29.12 -39.46 12.63
N LEU A 629 27.96 -39.26 13.27
CA LEU A 629 27.81 -38.23 14.31
C LEU A 629 27.67 -38.76 15.74
N LEU A 630 27.22 -40.00 15.97
CA LEU A 630 26.88 -40.48 17.32
C LEU A 630 28.04 -40.33 18.31
N ARG A 631 29.26 -40.70 17.90
CA ARG A 631 30.46 -40.59 18.75
C ARG A 631 30.79 -39.13 19.06
N THR A 632 30.71 -38.25 18.07
CA THR A 632 31.04 -36.84 18.20
C THR A 632 30.01 -36.15 19.09
N VAL A 633 28.72 -36.34 18.82
CA VAL A 633 27.62 -35.81 19.64
C VAL A 633 27.76 -36.24 21.09
N ASN A 634 27.99 -37.54 21.36
CA ASN A 634 28.19 -38.03 22.73
C ASN A 634 29.35 -37.33 23.44
N ARG A 635 30.48 -37.14 22.76
CA ARG A 635 31.64 -36.42 23.31
C ARG A 635 31.30 -34.94 23.59
N THR A 636 30.60 -34.29 22.67
CA THR A 636 30.20 -32.88 22.83
C THR A 636 29.22 -32.74 24.01
N VAL A 637 28.21 -33.59 24.15
CA VAL A 637 27.27 -33.63 25.31
C VAL A 637 28.05 -33.75 26.63
N ILE A 638 28.97 -34.71 26.71
CA ILE A 638 29.77 -34.97 27.93
C ILE A 638 30.62 -33.75 28.29
N SER A 639 31.20 -33.08 27.30
CA SER A 639 32.00 -31.86 27.55
C SER A 639 31.14 -30.67 27.97
N MET A 640 29.98 -30.47 27.35
CA MET A 640 29.06 -29.37 27.68
C MET A 640 28.46 -29.52 29.08
N GLY A 641 28.32 -30.77 29.56
CA GLY A 641 27.86 -31.11 30.91
C GLY A 641 28.72 -30.54 32.04
N ARG A 642 29.96 -30.13 31.73
CA ARG A 642 30.91 -29.55 32.70
C ARG A 642 30.98 -28.02 32.66
N ASP A 643 30.71 -27.40 31.50
CA ASP A 643 31.04 -25.99 31.27
C ASP A 643 29.81 -25.05 31.17
N SER A 644 28.58 -25.55 30.90
CA SER A 644 27.39 -24.69 30.67
C SER A 644 26.03 -25.40 30.88
N PRO A 645 25.46 -25.40 32.10
CA PRO A 645 24.21 -26.12 32.41
C PRO A 645 22.97 -25.60 31.66
N HIS A 646 22.93 -24.32 31.29
CA HIS A 646 21.81 -23.71 30.55
C HIS A 646 21.70 -24.15 29.08
N ILE A 647 22.78 -24.67 28.48
CA ILE A 647 22.74 -25.20 27.11
C ILE A 647 22.24 -26.66 27.14
N LEU A 648 22.63 -27.42 28.17
CA LEU A 648 22.15 -28.79 28.39
C LEU A 648 20.62 -28.88 28.56
N SER A 649 20.01 -27.93 29.28
CA SER A 649 18.56 -27.90 29.46
C SER A 649 17.79 -27.66 28.16
N SER A 650 18.42 -27.12 27.11
CA SER A 650 17.84 -27.00 25.76
C SER A 650 18.19 -28.16 24.83
N PHE A 651 19.38 -28.75 25.02
CA PHE A 651 19.95 -29.76 24.12
C PHE A 651 19.43 -31.17 24.40
N VAL A 652 19.36 -31.55 25.68
CA VAL A 652 18.88 -32.87 26.09
C VAL A 652 17.39 -33.05 25.74
N PRO A 653 16.50 -32.05 25.89
CA PRO A 653 15.11 -32.20 25.49
C PRO A 653 14.81 -32.16 23.98
N ARG A 654 15.74 -31.72 23.13
CA ARG A 654 15.52 -31.65 21.67
C ARG A 654 16.13 -32.82 20.92
N VAL A 655 17.34 -33.22 21.34
CA VAL A 655 18.10 -34.27 20.67
C VAL A 655 17.83 -35.64 21.31
N LEU A 656 17.60 -35.72 22.63
CA LEU A 656 17.49 -36.98 23.36
C LEU A 656 16.08 -37.53 23.66
N PRO A 657 14.93 -36.81 23.70
CA PRO A 657 13.77 -37.43 24.35
C PRO A 657 12.93 -38.34 23.46
N TYR A 658 12.97 -38.20 22.13
CA TYR A 658 12.06 -38.96 21.27
C TYR A 658 12.70 -39.58 20.01
N PRO A 659 13.45 -38.88 19.13
CA PRO A 659 13.93 -39.48 17.88
C PRO A 659 15.12 -40.43 18.10
N LEU A 660 16.18 -39.95 18.78
CA LEU A 660 17.39 -40.73 19.03
C LEU A 660 17.16 -41.88 20.01
N VAL A 661 16.35 -41.72 21.06
CA VAL A 661 16.07 -42.80 22.03
C VAL A 661 15.23 -43.93 21.42
N HIS A 662 14.30 -43.64 20.50
CA HIS A 662 13.61 -44.69 19.75
C HIS A 662 14.48 -45.34 18.67
N LEU A 663 15.35 -44.57 18.01
CA LEU A 663 16.33 -45.10 17.04
C LEU A 663 17.42 -45.95 17.71
N LEU A 664 17.86 -45.58 18.91
CA LEU A 664 18.76 -46.36 19.78
C LEU A 664 18.05 -47.58 20.40
N ARG A 665 16.71 -47.59 20.46
CA ARG A 665 15.92 -48.80 20.75
C ARG A 665 15.80 -49.73 19.53
N ALA A 666 15.85 -49.18 18.32
CA ALA A 666 15.84 -49.95 17.06
C ALA A 666 17.23 -50.51 16.67
N GLY A 667 18.32 -49.89 17.14
CA GLY A 667 19.70 -50.36 16.94
C GLY A 667 20.43 -50.56 18.26
N ILE A 668 20.70 -51.83 18.58
CA ILE A 668 21.46 -52.37 19.72
C ILE A 668 22.48 -51.38 20.32
N LEU A 669 22.15 -50.68 21.42
CA LEU A 669 23.12 -50.25 22.45
C LEU A 669 22.40 -49.71 23.71
N SER A 670 21.84 -50.61 24.51
CA SER A 670 20.96 -50.30 25.66
C SER A 670 21.66 -49.84 26.95
N PHE A 671 22.99 -49.84 27.07
CA PHE A 671 23.59 -49.90 28.42
C PHE A 671 24.28 -48.65 28.99
N ARG A 672 24.48 -47.55 28.22
CA ARG A 672 25.20 -46.36 28.74
C ARG A 672 24.40 -45.06 28.83
N LEU A 673 23.30 -44.91 28.09
CA LEU A 673 22.47 -43.69 28.13
C LEU A 673 21.42 -43.71 29.25
N ALA A 674 20.98 -44.89 29.67
CA ALA A 674 20.09 -45.06 30.83
C ALA A 674 20.73 -44.51 32.13
N SER A 675 22.05 -44.61 32.26
CA SER A 675 22.81 -44.10 33.42
C SER A 675 22.82 -42.57 33.49
N ILE A 676 22.79 -41.88 32.35
CA ILE A 676 22.80 -40.40 32.30
C ILE A 676 21.39 -39.85 32.57
N SER A 677 20.34 -40.53 32.10
CA SER A 677 18.95 -40.21 32.47
C SER A 677 18.67 -40.46 33.96
N ALA A 678 19.23 -41.54 34.53
CA ALA A 678 19.13 -41.82 35.97
C ALA A 678 19.85 -40.77 36.84
N MET A 679 21.02 -40.27 36.40
CA MET A 679 21.72 -39.18 37.09
C MET A 679 20.93 -37.86 37.08
N HIS A 680 20.17 -37.58 36.01
CA HIS A 680 19.34 -36.38 35.95
C HIS A 680 18.13 -36.44 36.90
N HIS A 681 17.56 -37.63 37.10
CA HIS A 681 16.48 -37.85 38.08
C HIS A 681 16.94 -37.75 39.54
N GLN A 682 18.21 -38.07 39.82
CA GLN A 682 18.77 -38.00 41.17
C GLN A 682 19.11 -36.56 41.60
N ALA A 683 19.49 -35.69 40.66
CA ALA A 683 19.78 -34.27 40.94
C ALA A 683 18.53 -33.44 41.31
N ASN A 684 17.34 -33.82 40.83
CA ASN A 684 16.09 -33.10 41.12
C ASN A 684 15.40 -33.51 42.43
N ARG A 685 15.97 -34.44 43.22
CA ARG A 685 15.39 -34.87 44.51
C ARG A 685 16.01 -34.21 45.75
N VAL A 686 17.03 -33.36 45.61
CA VAL A 686 17.81 -32.84 46.75
C VAL A 686 17.39 -31.44 47.21
N SER A 687 16.40 -30.80 46.59
CA SER A 687 16.06 -29.38 46.88
C SER A 687 14.63 -29.15 47.38
N TRP A 688 14.18 -29.89 48.40
CA TRP A 688 12.96 -29.54 49.16
C TRP A 688 13.05 -30.05 50.61
N GLU A 689 13.80 -29.36 51.46
CA GLU A 689 13.51 -29.28 52.90
C GLU A 689 13.69 -27.80 53.31
N PRO A 690 12.63 -27.09 53.76
CA PRO A 690 12.77 -25.76 54.30
C PRO A 690 13.05 -25.84 55.81
N SER A 691 14.25 -25.45 56.24
CA SER A 691 14.56 -25.23 57.64
C SER A 691 13.93 -23.92 58.13
N VAL A 692 13.09 -24.07 59.14
CA VAL A 692 12.53 -23.03 60.00
C VAL A 692 13.57 -22.65 61.06
N GLU A 693 13.96 -21.39 61.10
CA GLU A 693 14.04 -20.48 62.28
C GLU A 693 14.64 -19.13 61.88
#